data_AF-A0A814E6Z4-F1
#
_entry.id   AF-A0A814E6Z4-F1
#
_cell.length_a   1.000
_cell.length_b   1.000
_cell.length_c   1.000
_cell.angle_alpha   90.00
_cell.angle_beta   90.00
_cell.angle_gamma   90.00
#
_symmetry.space_group_name_H-M   'P 1'
#
loop_
_entity.id
_entity.type
_entity.pdbx_description
1 polymer ?
#
loop_
_entity_poly.entity_id
_entity_poly.type
_entity_poly.pdbx_seq_one_letter_code
_entity_poly.pdbx_strand_id
1 'polypeptide(L)'
;MPAMETVTQIHLSTGDGINWSTTGGPVTFIQYGTGALCQCSSSASLTIRVSWKQRARAMAKTVRDSLVDLNLFKSSLRQQPSDIKQQRWTSRIYITLLTLALIILTLHGLLSFETKLIQVSNPSFSIVQQLQSHANIISSLQCSCTQLTIPYGQFIQLQPFYHQVCSSDFVTDDWITAFDDLDTALYTINLGINLLDFALSQPLFVLLQALCVYSNETIADALQTFQRTPLVSAQLLTVSDFKNQMSSVIHEFELETTSTFLHFIQLLRNITYVNQIMSGLESNFNSTVSGVSSYQVSFFMTTYTTTDSNSSYTCSCANDATCKTQWGLYSRSTAVIPSYSLPGFYCACQVVDSLLQSTLECFYDNQDYMRIITDFYNVSTSGNFTFGNFTLLNSSFIGSRYTINSTVESLVSQMFIESWSNSTNYSSYFAQCQPASCSYTISQRNNLVETITRIVGLIGGLSVSLRILVPFLVIAYIAIIRRLWSQHQEAVPELTSLGARFVTVGIRIRDWLKKVNVFDDTNRAVSIEQQCLATRVYILLLIISLVILVIYTSLTYYLSTFTITNPSFEQYQQLQQRYGSDAVSCPCSRSSITYSAFIKLECDFHPVCTSHFISDSYLQELFELYNDLDTAYASSNAYTLQGSKAHGL
;
A
#
# COMPACT_ATOMS: atom_id res chain seq x y z
N MET A 1 -11.77 44.06 -0.20
CA MET A 1 -11.47 45.45 -0.62
C MET A 1 -10.14 45.45 -1.35
N PRO A 2 -9.95 46.12 -2.50
CA PRO A 2 -10.87 46.54 -3.60
C PRO A 2 -10.81 45.51 -4.78
N ALA A 3 -11.75 45.32 -5.72
CA ALA A 3 -12.73 46.11 -6.49
C ALA A 3 -12.22 46.61 -7.87
N MET A 4 -12.73 45.98 -8.97
CA MET A 4 -13.25 46.55 -10.25
C MET A 4 -13.39 45.40 -11.30
N GLU A 5 -14.59 44.92 -11.66
CA GLU A 5 -15.55 45.42 -12.70
C GLU A 5 -15.19 44.94 -14.14
N THR A 6 -16.05 44.40 -15.04
CA THR A 6 -17.48 44.05 -15.10
C THR A 6 -17.82 43.36 -16.46
N VAL A 7 -18.87 42.50 -16.46
CA VAL A 7 -19.94 42.31 -17.50
C VAL A 7 -19.57 41.54 -18.80
N THR A 8 -20.27 40.48 -19.27
CA THR A 8 -21.73 40.27 -19.46
C THR A 8 -22.06 38.76 -19.57
N GLN A 9 -23.15 38.32 -18.92
CA GLN A 9 -23.83 37.03 -19.15
C GLN A 9 -25.32 37.32 -19.40
N ILE A 10 -25.95 36.68 -20.39
CA ILE A 10 -27.41 36.54 -20.45
C ILE A 10 -27.76 35.12 -20.88
N HIS A 11 -28.37 34.39 -19.94
CA HIS A 11 -29.12 33.14 -20.12
C HIS A 11 -30.54 33.47 -20.61
N LEU A 12 -31.04 32.73 -21.60
CA LEU A 12 -32.44 32.78 -22.05
C LEU A 12 -33.20 31.56 -21.51
N SER A 13 -34.21 31.81 -20.68
CA SER A 13 -35.28 30.87 -20.34
C SER A 13 -36.53 31.19 -21.14
N THR A 14 -37.16 30.16 -21.69
CA THR A 14 -38.41 30.20 -22.47
C THR A 14 -39.64 30.11 -21.57
N GLY A 15 -40.65 30.95 -21.81
CA GLY A 15 -41.99 30.83 -21.22
C GLY A 15 -42.97 31.86 -21.78
N ASP A 16 -44.18 31.36 -22.08
CA ASP A 16 -45.45 32.05 -22.38
C ASP A 16 -45.77 32.49 -23.82
N GLY A 17 -46.89 31.92 -24.31
CA GLY A 17 -47.50 32.17 -25.61
C GLY A 17 -48.72 33.10 -25.56
N ILE A 18 -49.49 33.13 -26.66
CA ILE A 18 -50.96 33.26 -26.75
C ILE A 18 -51.40 33.33 -28.24
N ASN A 19 -52.57 32.72 -28.47
CA ASN A 19 -53.42 32.54 -29.66
C ASN A 19 -53.65 33.72 -30.60
N TRP A 20 -54.04 33.41 -31.86
CA TRP A 20 -55.20 34.01 -32.56
C TRP A 20 -55.84 33.02 -33.55
N SER A 21 -57.17 33.06 -33.64
CA SER A 21 -58.03 32.24 -34.51
C SER A 21 -58.92 33.12 -35.41
N THR A 22 -59.45 32.51 -36.49
CA THR A 22 -60.71 32.81 -37.25
C THR A 22 -60.78 34.13 -38.05
N THR A 23 -61.37 34.29 -39.24
CA THR A 23 -62.41 33.59 -40.05
C THR A 23 -62.62 34.32 -41.40
N GLY A 24 -63.14 33.63 -42.44
CA GLY A 24 -64.15 34.15 -43.40
C GLY A 24 -63.72 34.71 -44.78
N GLY A 25 -64.18 34.09 -45.88
CA GLY A 25 -64.13 34.59 -47.28
C GLY A 25 -65.25 35.60 -47.63
N PRO A 26 -65.77 35.73 -48.89
CA PRO A 26 -65.38 35.11 -50.17
C PRO A 26 -65.46 36.04 -51.45
N VAL A 27 -64.97 35.54 -52.60
CA VAL A 27 -65.57 35.57 -53.98
C VAL A 27 -65.64 36.85 -54.88
N THR A 28 -64.81 36.82 -55.95
CA THR A 28 -65.00 37.12 -57.41
C THR A 28 -65.07 38.51 -58.08
N PHE A 29 -64.18 38.63 -59.09
CA PHE A 29 -64.23 39.19 -60.47
C PHE A 29 -64.74 40.63 -60.77
N ILE A 30 -63.94 41.40 -61.53
CA ILE A 30 -64.24 41.86 -62.92
C ILE A 30 -63.03 42.58 -63.56
N GLN A 31 -62.89 42.36 -64.87
CA GLN A 31 -62.01 42.94 -65.91
C GLN A 31 -61.97 44.49 -65.99
N TYR A 32 -60.90 45.06 -66.56
CA TYR A 32 -60.85 45.63 -67.92
C TYR A 32 -59.49 46.29 -68.19
N GLY A 33 -58.99 46.15 -69.42
CA GLY A 33 -57.68 46.63 -69.87
C GLY A 33 -57.69 47.98 -70.58
N THR A 34 -56.67 48.15 -71.43
CA THR A 34 -56.29 49.34 -72.26
C THR A 34 -55.47 50.37 -71.47
N GLY A 35 -54.42 51.01 -71.99
CA GLY A 35 -53.80 51.09 -73.30
C GLY A 35 -52.56 52.00 -73.15
N ALA A 36 -51.59 51.81 -74.04
CA ALA A 36 -50.21 52.32 -73.95
C ALA A 36 -50.04 53.86 -74.01
N LEU A 37 -48.94 54.37 -73.43
CA LEU A 37 -48.01 55.28 -74.11
C LEU A 37 -46.71 55.47 -73.30
N CYS A 38 -45.60 55.51 -74.05
CA CYS A 38 -44.20 55.42 -73.62
C CYS A 38 -43.64 56.74 -73.07
N GLN A 39 -42.70 56.67 -72.11
CA GLN A 39 -41.40 57.36 -72.20
C GLN A 39 -40.40 56.94 -71.10
N CYS A 40 -39.12 57.16 -71.42
CA CYS A 40 -37.97 56.34 -71.04
C CYS A 40 -37.26 56.65 -69.71
N SER A 41 -36.60 55.58 -69.22
CA SER A 41 -35.30 55.52 -68.52
C SER A 41 -35.09 56.24 -67.18
N SER A 42 -35.11 55.45 -66.11
CA SER A 42 -33.95 55.32 -65.21
C SER A 42 -33.98 53.92 -64.56
N SER A 43 -32.92 53.14 -64.75
CA SER A 43 -32.81 51.76 -64.26
C SER A 43 -32.47 51.77 -62.76
N ALA A 44 -33.50 51.80 -61.92
CA ALA A 44 -33.40 51.47 -60.50
C ALA A 44 -33.54 49.96 -60.29
N SER A 45 -32.49 49.36 -59.74
CA SER A 45 -32.39 47.97 -59.31
C SER A 45 -33.47 47.60 -58.28
N LEU A 46 -34.44 46.77 -58.67
CA LEU A 46 -35.42 46.19 -57.75
C LEU A 46 -34.91 44.84 -57.21
N THR A 47 -34.26 44.88 -56.05
CA THR A 47 -33.90 43.68 -55.26
C THR A 47 -35.16 42.99 -54.74
N ILE A 48 -35.52 41.85 -55.35
CA ILE A 48 -36.58 40.96 -54.85
C ILE A 48 -36.08 40.28 -53.56
N ARG A 49 -36.70 40.60 -52.41
CA ARG A 49 -36.57 39.83 -51.16
C ARG A 49 -37.24 38.47 -51.32
N VAL A 50 -36.51 37.49 -51.86
CA VAL A 50 -36.92 36.08 -51.85
C VAL A 50 -36.78 35.54 -50.43
N SER A 51 -37.84 34.95 -49.88
CA SER A 51 -37.85 34.28 -48.57
C SER A 51 -36.73 33.24 -48.48
N TRP A 52 -35.98 33.20 -47.37
CA TRP A 52 -34.91 32.22 -47.13
C TRP A 52 -35.38 30.77 -47.31
N LYS A 53 -36.65 30.46 -47.00
CA LYS A 53 -37.23 29.13 -47.24
C LYS A 53 -37.37 28.81 -48.73
N GLN A 54 -37.70 29.80 -49.57
CA GLN A 54 -37.76 29.62 -51.03
C GLN A 54 -36.36 29.55 -51.66
N ARG A 55 -35.40 30.34 -51.16
CA ARG A 55 -33.98 30.21 -51.56
C ARG A 55 -33.41 28.86 -51.16
N ALA A 56 -33.69 28.38 -49.95
CA ALA A 56 -33.27 27.07 -49.49
C ALA A 56 -33.92 25.93 -50.28
N ARG A 57 -35.22 26.03 -50.61
CA ARG A 57 -35.91 25.03 -51.46
C ARG A 57 -35.41 25.06 -52.91
N ALA A 58 -35.19 26.24 -53.48
CA ALA A 58 -34.62 26.38 -54.82
C ALA A 58 -33.18 25.84 -54.85
N MET A 59 -32.35 26.18 -53.86
CA MET A 59 -30.98 25.67 -53.72
C MET A 59 -30.97 24.16 -53.47
N ALA A 60 -31.84 23.63 -52.61
CA ALA A 60 -31.97 22.19 -52.38
C ALA A 60 -32.45 21.47 -53.65
N LYS A 61 -33.35 22.07 -54.42
CA LYS A 61 -33.78 21.56 -55.73
C LYS A 61 -32.62 21.57 -56.73
N THR A 62 -31.89 22.68 -56.86
CA THR A 62 -30.71 22.80 -57.74
C THR A 62 -29.61 21.82 -57.35
N VAL A 63 -29.34 21.64 -56.05
CA VAL A 63 -28.36 20.68 -55.53
C VAL A 63 -28.82 19.25 -55.78
N ARG A 64 -30.09 18.93 -55.56
CA ARG A 64 -30.68 17.62 -55.86
C ARG A 64 -30.63 17.30 -57.35
N ASP A 65 -31.03 18.25 -58.19
CA ASP A 65 -31.06 18.07 -59.64
C ASP A 65 -29.59 17.94 -60.16
N SER A 66 -28.64 18.71 -59.59
CA SER A 66 -27.20 18.57 -59.86
C SER A 66 -26.62 17.24 -59.37
N LEU A 67 -27.07 16.70 -58.23
CA LEU A 67 -26.67 15.39 -57.70
C LEU A 67 -27.26 14.22 -58.51
N VAL A 68 -28.48 14.39 -59.05
CA VAL A 68 -29.15 13.39 -59.87
C VAL A 68 -28.50 13.28 -61.26
N ASP A 69 -28.07 14.41 -61.83
CA ASP A 69 -27.35 14.49 -63.10
C ASP A 69 -25.82 14.35 -62.97
N LEU A 70 -25.31 14.24 -61.75
CA LEU A 70 -23.87 14.08 -61.48
C LEU A 70 -23.33 12.79 -62.11
N ASN A 71 -22.38 12.96 -63.01
CA ASN A 71 -21.65 11.86 -63.66
C ASN A 71 -20.14 12.11 -63.57
N LEU A 72 -19.51 11.52 -62.55
CA LEU A 72 -18.08 11.63 -62.26
C LEU A 72 -17.21 10.80 -63.23
N PHE A 73 -17.80 9.93 -64.04
CA PHE A 73 -17.12 9.02 -64.97
C PHE A 73 -17.51 9.29 -66.44
N LYS A 74 -17.72 10.57 -66.79
CA LYS A 74 -18.09 10.99 -68.15
C LYS A 74 -16.95 10.66 -69.12
N SER A 75 -17.29 10.04 -70.26
CA SER A 75 -16.32 9.71 -71.33
C SER A 75 -16.81 10.20 -72.69
N SER A 76 -15.94 10.86 -73.46
CA SER A 76 -16.24 11.36 -74.82
C SER A 76 -16.43 10.25 -75.85
N LEU A 77 -15.87 9.06 -75.59
CA LEU A 77 -15.85 7.89 -76.50
C LEU A 77 -17.08 6.97 -76.36
N ARG A 78 -17.88 7.12 -75.29
CA ARG A 78 -19.04 6.26 -74.98
C ARG A 78 -20.29 7.10 -74.75
N GLN A 79 -20.95 7.46 -75.85
CA GLN A 79 -22.10 8.38 -75.86
C GLN A 79 -23.45 7.67 -76.05
N GLN A 80 -23.50 6.33 -76.10
CA GLN A 80 -24.77 5.63 -76.22
C GLN A 80 -25.62 5.80 -74.93
N PRO A 81 -26.97 5.83 -75.03
CA PRO A 81 -27.85 6.01 -73.87
C PRO A 81 -27.64 4.97 -72.75
N SER A 82 -27.28 3.74 -73.12
CA SER A 82 -26.92 2.64 -72.21
C SER A 82 -25.64 2.91 -71.41
N ASP A 83 -24.62 3.48 -72.08
CA ASP A 83 -23.34 3.83 -71.47
C ASP A 83 -23.48 5.00 -70.49
N ILE A 84 -24.29 6.02 -70.83
CA ILE A 84 -24.57 7.16 -69.94
C ILE A 84 -25.27 6.69 -68.66
N LYS A 85 -26.22 5.75 -68.78
CA LYS A 85 -26.90 5.13 -67.64
C LYS A 85 -25.88 4.38 -66.75
N GLN A 86 -24.97 3.62 -67.34
CA GLN A 86 -23.92 2.90 -66.60
C GLN A 86 -22.94 3.83 -65.88
N GLN A 87 -22.51 4.92 -66.53
CA GLN A 87 -21.62 5.92 -65.93
C GLN A 87 -22.27 6.63 -64.72
N ARG A 88 -23.57 6.95 -64.80
CA ARG A 88 -24.35 7.52 -63.68
C ARG A 88 -24.47 6.54 -62.50
N TRP A 89 -24.71 5.24 -62.76
CA TRP A 89 -24.71 4.21 -61.71
C TRP A 89 -23.34 4.03 -61.05
N THR A 90 -22.27 4.06 -61.85
CA THR A 90 -20.88 3.99 -61.36
C THR A 90 -20.57 5.19 -60.46
N SER A 91 -21.02 6.38 -60.83
CA SER A 91 -20.87 7.60 -60.02
C SER A 91 -21.62 7.51 -58.68
N ARG A 92 -22.84 6.96 -58.66
CA ARG A 92 -23.62 6.78 -57.43
C ARG A 92 -22.98 5.77 -56.49
N ILE A 93 -22.55 4.62 -57.01
CA ILE A 93 -21.87 3.58 -56.22
C ILE A 93 -20.57 4.13 -55.63
N TYR A 94 -19.79 4.88 -56.42
CA TYR A 94 -18.58 5.55 -55.96
C TYR A 94 -18.84 6.49 -54.79
N ILE A 95 -19.83 7.39 -54.92
CA ILE A 95 -20.18 8.34 -53.86
C ILE A 95 -20.65 7.60 -52.61
N THR A 96 -21.52 6.60 -52.75
CA THR A 96 -22.02 5.83 -51.59
C THR A 96 -20.92 5.08 -50.85
N LEU A 97 -19.98 4.47 -51.59
CA LEU A 97 -18.85 3.75 -50.98
C LEU A 97 -17.87 4.71 -50.31
N LEU A 98 -17.60 5.85 -50.94
CA LEU A 98 -16.76 6.89 -50.34
C LEU A 98 -17.39 7.44 -49.06
N THR A 99 -18.70 7.75 -49.07
CA THR A 99 -19.39 8.23 -47.86
C THR A 99 -19.43 7.17 -46.77
N LEU A 100 -19.67 5.91 -47.11
CA LEU A 100 -19.70 4.81 -46.14
C LEU A 100 -18.32 4.58 -45.52
N ALA A 101 -17.26 4.58 -46.34
CA ALA A 101 -15.89 4.43 -45.86
C ALA A 101 -15.49 5.57 -44.93
N LEU A 102 -15.85 6.82 -45.25
CA LEU A 102 -15.60 7.97 -44.38
C LEU A 102 -16.37 7.86 -43.06
N ILE A 103 -17.63 7.41 -43.09
CA ILE A 103 -18.43 7.17 -41.88
C ILE A 103 -17.76 6.10 -41.00
N ILE A 104 -17.34 4.96 -41.58
CA ILE A 104 -16.67 3.89 -40.84
C ILE A 104 -15.35 4.38 -40.22
N LEU A 105 -14.54 5.12 -40.99
CA LEU A 105 -13.28 5.67 -40.49
C LEU A 105 -13.49 6.70 -39.37
N THR A 106 -14.51 7.55 -39.48
CA THR A 106 -14.87 8.51 -38.43
C THR A 106 -15.33 7.81 -37.14
N LEU A 107 -16.20 6.81 -37.27
CA LEU A 107 -16.67 6.01 -36.13
C LEU A 107 -15.51 5.27 -35.47
N HIS A 108 -14.65 4.63 -36.25
CA HIS A 108 -13.48 3.92 -35.72
C HIS A 108 -12.53 4.87 -34.99
N GLY A 109 -12.21 6.03 -35.59
CA GLY A 109 -11.32 7.02 -34.98
C GLY A 109 -11.87 7.63 -33.70
N LEU A 110 -13.19 7.86 -33.62
CA LEU A 110 -13.87 8.40 -32.43
C LEU A 110 -14.04 7.36 -31.30
N LEU A 111 -14.13 6.07 -31.64
CA LEU A 111 -14.35 4.97 -30.69
C LEU A 111 -13.05 4.33 -30.19
N SER A 112 -11.93 4.51 -30.90
CA SER A 112 -10.64 3.97 -30.48
C SER A 112 -10.07 4.72 -29.28
N PHE A 113 -9.52 3.97 -28.32
CA PHE A 113 -8.78 4.49 -27.17
C PHE A 113 -7.27 4.41 -27.43
N GLU A 114 -6.55 5.42 -26.97
CA GLU A 114 -5.09 5.48 -27.02
C GLU A 114 -4.56 5.60 -25.59
N THR A 115 -3.58 4.76 -25.25
CA THR A 115 -2.84 4.82 -23.98
C THR A 115 -1.70 5.82 -24.14
N LYS A 116 -1.69 6.86 -23.30
CA LYS A 116 -0.58 7.82 -23.25
C LYS A 116 0.16 7.71 -21.93
N LEU A 117 1.50 7.71 -22.01
CA LEU A 117 2.37 7.86 -20.85
C LEU A 117 2.55 9.35 -20.58
N ILE A 118 2.20 9.79 -19.37
CA ILE A 118 2.38 11.16 -18.91
C ILE A 118 3.49 11.15 -17.86
N GLN A 119 4.47 12.03 -18.03
CA GLN A 119 5.56 12.21 -17.09
C GLN A 119 5.51 13.63 -16.52
N VAL A 120 5.58 13.72 -15.19
CA VAL A 120 5.62 14.96 -14.43
C VAL A 120 6.98 15.02 -13.74
N SER A 121 7.80 16.00 -14.12
CA SER A 121 9.09 16.26 -13.47
C SER A 121 8.91 17.10 -12.20
N ASN A 122 9.68 16.78 -11.15
CA ASN A 122 9.68 17.46 -9.86
C ASN A 122 8.26 17.78 -9.33
N PRO A 123 7.39 16.76 -9.16
CA PRO A 123 6.01 16.98 -8.79
C PRO A 123 5.89 17.51 -7.36
N SER A 124 4.96 18.45 -7.15
CA SER A 124 4.63 18.92 -5.80
C SER A 124 3.79 17.88 -5.06
N PHE A 125 3.77 17.97 -3.72
CA PHE A 125 2.95 17.11 -2.87
C PHE A 125 1.48 17.09 -3.28
N SER A 126 0.92 18.26 -3.60
CA SER A 126 -0.49 18.39 -4.01
C SER A 126 -0.79 17.67 -5.34
N ILE A 127 0.15 17.71 -6.29
CA ILE A 127 0.00 17.01 -7.57
C ILE A 127 -0.02 15.51 -7.33
N VAL A 128 0.93 14.99 -6.57
CA VAL A 128 1.00 13.54 -6.28
C VAL A 128 -0.22 13.07 -5.50
N GLN A 129 -0.67 13.84 -4.51
CA GLN A 129 -1.87 13.53 -3.74
C GLN A 129 -3.12 13.46 -4.63
N GLN A 130 -3.26 14.39 -5.58
CA GLN A 130 -4.33 14.35 -6.57
C GLN A 130 -4.21 13.14 -7.50
N LEU A 131 -3.00 12.80 -7.97
CA LEU A 131 -2.81 11.63 -8.84
C LEU A 131 -3.14 10.32 -8.11
N GLN A 132 -2.74 10.19 -6.84
CA GLN A 132 -3.06 9.04 -6.01
C GLN A 132 -4.56 8.92 -5.69
N SER A 133 -5.32 10.01 -5.68
CA SER A 133 -6.77 9.95 -5.43
C SER A 133 -7.59 9.43 -6.63
N HIS A 134 -6.99 9.33 -7.82
CA HIS A 134 -7.69 8.89 -9.04
C HIS A 134 -7.51 7.38 -9.27
N ALA A 135 -8.61 6.62 -9.18
CA ALA A 135 -8.61 5.17 -9.32
C ALA A 135 -8.01 4.64 -10.65
N ASN A 136 -8.15 5.40 -11.74
CA ASN A 136 -7.61 5.01 -13.06
C ASN A 136 -6.10 5.27 -13.18
N ILE A 137 -5.51 6.06 -12.28
CA ILE A 137 -4.11 6.50 -12.33
C ILE A 137 -3.27 5.76 -11.28
N ILE A 138 -3.82 5.54 -10.09
CA ILE A 138 -3.08 4.99 -8.94
C ILE A 138 -2.37 3.66 -9.25
N SER A 139 -2.97 2.80 -10.08
CA SER A 139 -2.42 1.48 -10.42
C SER A 139 -1.21 1.54 -11.36
N SER A 140 -1.02 2.63 -12.11
CA SER A 140 0.10 2.84 -13.02
C SER A 140 1.03 3.97 -12.59
N LEU A 141 0.72 4.66 -11.49
CA LEU A 141 1.49 5.77 -10.97
C LEU A 141 2.79 5.25 -10.34
N GLN A 142 3.92 5.67 -10.90
CA GLN A 142 5.24 5.38 -10.37
C GLN A 142 5.98 6.70 -10.18
N CYS A 143 6.50 6.91 -8.98
CA CYS A 143 7.25 8.11 -8.62
C CYS A 143 8.59 7.71 -8.05
N SER A 144 9.69 8.04 -8.73
CA SER A 144 11.05 7.67 -8.30
C SER A 144 11.54 8.66 -7.24
N CYS A 145 11.91 8.16 -6.05
CA CYS A 145 12.53 8.98 -5.01
C CYS A 145 13.97 9.34 -5.39
N THR A 146 14.43 10.52 -4.98
CA THR A 146 15.85 10.89 -5.08
C THR A 146 16.66 10.30 -3.92
N GLN A 147 16.06 10.22 -2.73
CA GLN A 147 16.63 9.52 -1.58
C GLN A 147 15.98 8.14 -1.43
N LEU A 148 16.81 7.10 -1.48
CA LEU A 148 16.37 5.70 -1.38
C LEU A 148 16.21 5.23 0.06
N THR A 149 16.85 5.92 1.01
CA THR A 149 16.96 5.54 2.42
C THR A 149 16.58 6.71 3.31
N ILE A 150 15.50 6.57 4.08
CA ILE A 150 15.00 7.65 4.94
C ILE A 150 14.87 7.13 6.37
N PRO A 151 15.62 7.65 7.35
CA PRO A 151 15.50 7.23 8.75
C PRO A 151 14.07 7.40 9.27
N TYR A 152 13.55 6.41 10.01
CA TYR A 152 12.20 6.47 10.56
C TYR A 152 11.96 7.71 11.43
N GLY A 153 12.98 8.20 12.14
CA GLY A 153 12.89 9.40 12.98
C GLY A 153 12.54 10.69 12.21
N GLN A 154 12.61 10.71 10.87
CA GLN A 154 12.20 11.87 10.06
C GLN A 154 10.69 11.99 9.88
N PHE A 155 9.93 10.90 10.08
CA PHE A 155 8.50 10.87 9.77
C PHE A 155 7.66 10.00 10.71
N ILE A 156 8.27 9.30 11.68
CA ILE A 156 7.61 8.59 12.78
C ILE A 156 8.01 9.24 14.10
N GLN A 157 7.02 9.58 14.91
CA GLN A 157 7.21 9.94 16.31
C GLN A 157 6.55 8.88 17.19
N LEU A 158 7.30 8.34 18.14
CA LEU A 158 6.86 7.30 19.05
C LEU A 158 7.31 7.68 20.48
N GLN A 159 6.40 7.64 21.44
CA GLN A 159 6.68 7.96 22.83
C GLN A 159 5.84 7.08 23.77
N PRO A 160 6.45 6.40 24.76
CA PRO A 160 5.72 5.63 25.76
C PRO A 160 5.13 6.54 26.84
N PHE A 161 3.99 6.14 27.38
CA PHE A 161 3.46 6.63 28.66
C PHE A 161 3.55 5.51 29.69
N TYR A 162 4.34 5.71 30.73
CA TYR A 162 4.55 4.73 31.79
C TYR A 162 3.44 4.79 32.85
N HIS A 163 3.26 3.66 33.53
CA HIS A 163 2.42 3.50 34.69
C HIS A 163 2.90 4.43 35.81
N GLN A 164 1.95 5.05 36.51
CA GLN A 164 2.20 6.07 37.54
C GLN A 164 3.18 5.62 38.63
N VAL A 165 3.30 4.31 38.88
CA VAL A 165 4.25 3.75 39.85
C VAL A 165 5.69 4.16 39.55
N CYS A 166 6.10 4.20 38.28
CA CYS A 166 7.47 4.53 37.89
C CYS A 166 7.82 6.02 38.04
N SER A 167 6.84 6.85 38.37
CA SER A 167 7.02 8.27 38.71
C SER A 167 6.47 8.60 40.11
N SER A 168 6.18 7.58 40.92
CA SER A 168 5.61 7.73 42.26
C SER A 168 6.69 7.75 43.34
N ASP A 169 6.30 8.12 44.56
CA ASP A 169 7.22 8.10 45.70
C ASP A 169 7.75 6.68 46.00
N PHE A 170 7.00 5.61 45.66
CA PHE A 170 7.36 4.21 45.96
C PHE A 170 8.58 3.67 45.20
N VAL A 171 9.14 4.45 44.28
CA VAL A 171 10.39 4.13 43.57
C VAL A 171 11.47 5.19 43.82
N THR A 172 11.30 6.04 44.84
CA THR A 172 12.28 7.07 45.21
C THR A 172 13.21 6.58 46.33
N ASP A 173 14.38 7.22 46.42
CA ASP A 173 15.34 6.93 47.49
C ASP A 173 14.78 7.30 48.87
N ASP A 174 13.91 8.31 48.96
CA ASP A 174 13.22 8.69 50.21
C ASP A 174 12.32 7.57 50.74
N TRP A 175 11.61 6.87 49.84
CA TRP A 175 10.81 5.70 50.22
C TRP A 175 11.69 4.53 50.66
N ILE A 176 12.76 4.25 49.92
CA ILE A 176 13.67 3.12 50.20
C ILE A 176 14.40 3.33 51.53
N THR A 177 14.88 4.54 51.80
CA THR A 177 15.61 4.89 53.04
C THR A 177 14.70 4.91 54.27
N ALA A 178 13.39 5.16 54.10
CA ALA A 178 12.43 5.07 55.22
C ALA A 178 12.37 3.66 55.85
N PHE A 179 12.72 2.61 55.12
CA PHE A 179 12.83 1.25 55.68
C PHE A 179 14.07 1.08 56.55
N ASP A 180 15.20 1.70 56.20
CA ASP A 180 16.43 1.65 57.01
C ASP A 180 16.24 2.39 58.35
N ASP A 181 15.55 3.52 58.30
CA ASP A 181 15.17 4.28 59.49
C ASP A 181 14.19 3.48 60.36
N LEU A 182 13.23 2.78 59.74
CA LEU A 182 12.29 1.90 60.44
C LEU A 182 13.02 0.72 61.10
N ASP A 183 13.92 0.05 60.39
CA ASP A 183 14.73 -1.06 60.94
C ASP A 183 15.55 -0.59 62.14
N THR A 184 16.22 0.57 62.01
CA THR A 184 16.97 1.19 63.11
C THR A 184 16.08 1.48 64.32
N ALA A 185 14.87 2.00 64.08
CA ALA A 185 13.90 2.29 65.14
C ALA A 185 13.40 1.02 65.85
N LEU A 186 13.12 -0.05 65.11
CA LEU A 186 12.68 -1.35 65.64
C LEU A 186 13.80 -2.06 66.41
N TYR A 187 15.04 -1.99 65.92
CA TYR A 187 16.21 -2.51 66.61
C TYR A 187 16.45 -1.82 67.95
N THR A 188 16.32 -0.49 68.00
CA THR A 188 16.57 0.33 69.20
C THR A 188 15.66 -0.05 70.38
N ILE A 189 14.47 -0.60 70.11
CA ILE A 189 13.51 -1.04 71.13
C ILE A 189 13.56 -2.56 71.40
N ASN A 190 14.56 -3.25 70.87
CA ASN A 190 14.82 -4.69 71.07
C ASN A 190 13.63 -5.59 70.67
N LEU A 191 12.83 -5.13 69.69
CA LEU A 191 11.84 -5.95 69.01
C LEU A 191 12.56 -6.62 67.86
N GLY A 192 12.88 -7.91 67.98
CA GLY A 192 13.29 -8.68 66.81
C GLY A 192 12.20 -8.62 65.74
N ILE A 193 12.60 -8.59 64.46
CA ILE A 193 11.68 -8.51 63.33
C ILE A 193 11.37 -9.92 62.81
N ASN A 194 10.13 -10.19 62.45
CA ASN A 194 9.75 -11.45 61.82
C ASN A 194 10.21 -11.44 60.36
N LEU A 195 10.68 -12.58 59.82
CA LEU A 195 11.15 -12.66 58.42
C LEU A 195 10.07 -12.28 57.39
N LEU A 196 8.79 -12.40 57.75
CA LEU A 196 7.63 -12.04 56.92
C LEU A 196 7.02 -10.69 57.31
N ASP A 197 7.72 -9.87 58.10
CA ASP A 197 7.28 -8.53 58.45
C ASP A 197 7.52 -7.53 57.32
N PHE A 198 6.52 -6.72 56.99
CA PHE A 198 6.60 -5.71 55.92
C PHE A 198 7.81 -4.79 56.03
N ALA A 199 8.33 -4.53 57.23
CA ALA A 199 9.54 -3.72 57.45
C ALA A 199 10.77 -4.28 56.72
N LEU A 200 10.79 -5.57 56.38
CA LEU A 200 11.87 -6.18 55.60
C LEU A 200 11.65 -6.15 54.10
N SER A 201 10.54 -5.59 53.60
CA SER A 201 10.19 -5.61 52.18
C SER A 201 10.93 -4.58 51.31
N GLN A 202 11.86 -3.80 51.86
CA GLN A 202 12.66 -2.80 51.14
C GLN A 202 13.25 -3.30 49.81
N PRO A 203 13.85 -4.52 49.71
CA PRO A 203 14.42 -5.00 48.46
C PRO A 203 13.41 -5.15 47.31
N LEU A 204 12.11 -5.29 47.61
CA LEU A 204 11.06 -5.34 46.58
C LEU A 204 10.93 -3.97 45.90
N PHE A 205 11.06 -2.88 46.64
CA PHE A 205 10.97 -1.51 46.11
C PHE A 205 12.25 -1.07 45.40
N VAL A 206 13.41 -1.51 45.88
CA VAL A 206 14.69 -1.36 45.15
C VAL A 206 14.60 -2.07 43.80
N LEU A 207 14.07 -3.30 43.77
CA LEU A 207 13.86 -4.02 42.52
C LEU A 207 12.82 -3.32 41.63
N LEU A 208 11.72 -2.82 42.20
CA LEU A 208 10.70 -2.07 41.45
C LEU A 208 11.28 -0.81 40.79
N GLN A 209 12.08 -0.03 41.52
CA GLN A 209 12.82 1.12 41.01
C GLN A 209 13.75 0.69 39.86
N ALA A 210 14.55 -0.36 40.07
CA ALA A 210 15.47 -0.89 39.05
C ALA A 210 14.73 -1.34 37.78
N LEU A 211 13.56 -1.98 37.90
CA LEU A 211 12.75 -2.42 36.76
C LEU A 211 12.13 -1.23 36.01
N CYS A 212 11.70 -0.17 36.70
CA CYS A 212 11.23 1.06 36.07
C CYS A 212 12.36 1.77 35.30
N VAL A 213 13.57 1.87 35.90
CA VAL A 213 14.75 2.45 35.24
C VAL A 213 15.16 1.61 34.04
N TYR A 214 15.29 0.30 34.20
CA TYR A 214 15.70 -0.61 33.13
C TYR A 214 14.69 -0.64 31.97
N SER A 215 13.39 -0.58 32.27
CA SER A 215 12.36 -0.41 31.24
C SER A 215 12.59 0.86 30.42
N ASN A 216 12.79 1.98 31.10
CA ASN A 216 12.99 3.28 30.46
C ASN A 216 14.25 3.31 29.58
N GLU A 217 15.37 2.81 30.09
CA GLU A 217 16.63 2.72 29.34
C GLU A 217 16.48 1.79 28.12
N THR A 218 15.87 0.61 28.30
CA THR A 218 15.63 -0.34 27.20
C THR A 218 14.82 0.30 26.07
N ILE A 219 13.76 1.04 26.40
CA ILE A 219 12.94 1.74 25.40
C ILE A 219 13.70 2.91 24.78
N ALA A 220 14.44 3.69 25.57
CA ALA A 220 15.23 4.81 25.05
C ALA A 220 16.28 4.35 24.02
N ASP A 221 16.99 3.26 24.31
CA ASP A 221 17.98 2.66 23.41
C ASP A 221 17.34 2.05 22.16
N ALA A 222 16.22 1.33 22.34
CA ALA A 222 15.45 0.78 21.24
C ALA A 222 14.91 1.89 20.32
N LEU A 223 14.34 2.96 20.88
CA LEU A 223 13.86 4.12 20.13
C LEU A 223 14.98 4.83 19.37
N GLN A 224 16.16 4.99 19.98
CA GLN A 224 17.31 5.59 19.31
C GLN A 224 17.72 4.76 18.09
N THR A 225 17.73 3.43 18.22
CA THR A 225 18.02 2.51 17.13
C THR A 225 16.96 2.60 16.05
N PHE A 226 15.68 2.49 16.43
CA PHE A 226 14.53 2.57 15.53
C PHE A 226 14.53 3.86 14.70
N GLN A 227 14.78 5.01 15.31
CA GLN A 227 14.79 6.30 14.63
C GLN A 227 15.91 6.42 13.59
N ARG A 228 17.04 5.73 13.79
CA ARG A 228 18.17 5.69 12.86
C ARG A 228 17.98 4.65 11.75
N THR A 229 17.18 3.61 11.98
CA THR A 229 16.89 2.60 10.97
C THR A 229 16.20 3.23 9.76
N PRO A 230 16.74 3.04 8.53
CA PRO A 230 16.16 3.63 7.34
C PRO A 230 15.04 2.78 6.75
N LEU A 231 13.94 3.43 6.37
CA LEU A 231 13.04 2.91 5.34
C LEU A 231 13.77 2.92 4.00
N VAL A 232 13.85 1.77 3.34
CA VAL A 232 14.44 1.63 2.00
C VAL A 232 13.32 1.57 0.96
N SER A 233 13.24 2.59 0.09
CA SER A 233 12.30 2.58 -1.03
C SER A 233 12.81 3.40 -2.21
N ALA A 234 12.84 2.78 -3.39
CA ALA A 234 13.15 3.48 -4.65
C ALA A 234 11.95 4.24 -5.22
N GLN A 235 10.74 3.89 -4.79
CA GLN A 235 9.50 4.49 -5.26
C GLN A 235 8.75 5.13 -4.09
N LEU A 236 8.06 6.23 -4.36
CA LEU A 236 7.19 6.84 -3.37
C LEU A 236 6.03 5.89 -3.06
N LEU A 237 5.91 5.49 -1.80
CA LEU A 237 4.80 4.68 -1.33
C LEU A 237 3.48 5.44 -1.47
N THR A 238 2.39 4.74 -1.78
CA THR A 238 1.05 5.34 -1.70
C THR A 238 0.73 5.69 -0.24
N VAL A 239 -0.21 6.62 -0.01
CA VAL A 239 -0.63 6.97 1.35
C VAL A 239 -1.12 5.74 2.14
N SER A 240 -1.83 4.81 1.49
CA SER A 240 -2.30 3.58 2.13
C SER A 240 -1.15 2.62 2.45
N ASP A 241 -0.23 2.40 1.50
CA ASP A 241 0.89 1.48 1.70
C ASP A 241 1.83 2.00 2.78
N PHE A 242 2.10 3.32 2.78
CA PHE A 242 2.85 3.97 3.84
C PHE A 242 2.20 3.73 5.21
N LYS A 243 0.90 4.02 5.37
CA LYS A 243 0.22 3.83 6.66
C LYS A 243 0.25 2.39 7.13
N ASN A 244 -0.03 1.44 6.24
CA ASN A 244 -0.05 0.02 6.57
C ASN A 244 1.35 -0.47 6.95
N GLN A 245 2.37 -0.13 6.15
CA GLN A 245 3.75 -0.52 6.42
C GLN A 245 4.27 0.11 7.71
N MET A 246 3.99 1.40 7.96
CA MET A 246 4.45 2.06 9.19
C MET A 246 3.75 1.48 10.43
N SER A 247 2.45 1.15 10.34
CA SER A 247 1.75 0.47 11.43
C SER A 247 2.36 -0.90 11.73
N SER A 248 2.74 -1.67 10.70
CA SER A 248 3.40 -2.97 10.91
C SER A 248 4.77 -2.82 11.55
N VAL A 249 5.57 -1.85 11.09
CA VAL A 249 6.91 -1.59 11.62
C VAL A 249 6.87 -1.11 13.08
N ILE A 250 5.92 -0.25 13.45
CA ILE A 250 5.73 0.18 14.85
C ILE A 250 5.32 -1.00 15.72
N HIS A 251 4.40 -1.84 15.24
CA HIS A 251 3.97 -3.03 15.99
C HIS A 251 5.12 -4.03 16.20
N GLU A 252 5.95 -4.26 15.19
CA GLU A 252 7.13 -5.10 15.29
C GLU A 252 8.13 -4.54 16.31
N PHE A 253 8.39 -3.22 16.28
CA PHE A 253 9.21 -2.54 17.27
C PHE A 253 8.70 -2.75 18.71
N GLU A 254 7.39 -2.55 18.95
CA GLU A 254 6.78 -2.73 20.27
C GLU A 254 6.94 -4.17 20.79
N LEU A 255 6.74 -5.16 19.91
CA LEU A 255 6.86 -6.58 20.25
C LEU A 255 8.30 -6.99 20.53
N GLU A 256 9.25 -6.63 19.65
CA GLU A 256 10.65 -7.00 19.81
C GLU A 256 11.27 -6.36 21.05
N THR A 257 11.02 -5.07 21.29
CA THR A 257 11.52 -4.36 22.47
C THR A 257 11.01 -5.00 23.76
N THR A 258 9.70 -5.29 23.82
CA THR A 258 9.10 -5.99 24.97
C THR A 258 9.71 -7.38 25.16
N SER A 259 9.89 -8.12 24.06
CA SER A 259 10.48 -9.45 24.10
C SER A 259 11.90 -9.43 24.66
N THR A 260 12.76 -8.54 24.20
CA THR A 260 14.14 -8.41 24.69
C THR A 260 14.16 -8.13 26.19
N PHE A 261 13.31 -7.22 26.67
CA PHE A 261 13.18 -6.93 28.10
C PHE A 261 12.77 -8.17 28.91
N LEU A 262 11.75 -8.90 28.45
CA LEU A 262 11.24 -10.08 29.16
C LEU A 262 12.22 -11.25 29.19
N HIS A 263 13.01 -11.44 28.13
CA HIS A 263 14.07 -12.46 28.13
C HIS A 263 15.10 -12.21 29.23
N PHE A 264 15.44 -10.95 29.51
CA PHE A 264 16.33 -10.61 30.62
C PHE A 264 15.71 -10.96 31.98
N ILE A 265 14.44 -10.64 32.20
CA ILE A 265 13.72 -10.98 33.44
C ILE A 265 13.63 -12.50 33.63
N GLN A 266 13.32 -13.25 32.57
CA GLN A 266 13.29 -14.71 32.59
C GLN A 266 14.65 -15.31 32.89
N LEU A 267 15.71 -14.77 32.29
CA LEU A 267 17.09 -15.20 32.58
C LEU A 267 17.43 -14.99 34.05
N LEU A 268 17.08 -13.84 34.63
CA LEU A 268 17.30 -13.54 36.05
C LEU A 268 16.56 -14.54 36.95
N ARG A 269 15.28 -14.84 36.67
CA ARG A 269 14.50 -15.83 37.42
C ARG A 269 15.10 -17.24 37.32
N ASN A 270 15.50 -17.65 36.13
CA ASN A 270 16.07 -18.99 35.91
C ASN A 270 17.42 -19.15 36.61
N ILE A 271 18.31 -18.16 36.51
CA ILE A 271 19.62 -18.21 37.17
C ILE A 271 19.47 -18.23 38.68
N THR A 272 18.60 -17.39 39.25
CA THR A 272 18.40 -17.31 40.70
C THR A 272 17.76 -18.57 41.28
N TYR A 273 16.78 -19.15 40.58
CA TYR A 273 16.10 -20.37 41.01
C TYR A 273 16.99 -21.63 40.88
N VAL A 274 17.55 -21.90 39.70
CA VAL A 274 18.30 -23.15 39.42
C VAL A 274 19.57 -23.24 40.27
N ASN A 275 20.27 -22.13 40.47
CA ASN A 275 21.48 -22.10 41.28
C ASN A 275 21.19 -22.01 42.79
N GLN A 276 19.91 -21.96 43.19
CA GLN A 276 19.49 -21.79 44.58
C GLN A 276 20.26 -20.64 45.26
N ILE A 277 20.39 -19.50 44.59
CA ILE A 277 21.14 -18.36 45.12
C ILE A 277 20.41 -17.86 46.36
N MET A 278 21.10 -17.80 47.50
CA MET A 278 20.55 -17.25 48.73
C MET A 278 20.10 -15.81 48.48
N SER A 279 18.82 -15.55 48.69
CA SER A 279 18.24 -14.22 48.47
C SER A 279 18.74 -13.28 49.56
N GLY A 280 18.88 -11.99 49.26
CA GLY A 280 19.27 -10.99 50.27
C GLY A 280 18.21 -10.81 51.37
N LEU A 281 16.99 -11.32 51.16
CA LEU A 281 15.93 -11.40 52.17
C LEU A 281 15.98 -12.69 53.00
N GLU A 282 16.89 -13.61 52.70
CA GLU A 282 16.91 -14.97 53.24
C GLU A 282 15.55 -15.70 53.08
N SER A 283 14.73 -15.29 52.12
CA SER A 283 13.39 -15.82 51.95
C SER A 283 13.39 -17.27 51.44
N ASN A 284 14.43 -17.69 50.72
CA ASN A 284 14.60 -19.08 50.27
C ASN A 284 15.43 -19.97 51.21
N PHE A 285 16.15 -19.41 52.19
CA PHE A 285 16.96 -20.20 53.13
C PHE A 285 16.66 -19.84 54.57
N ASN A 286 16.51 -20.86 55.40
CA ASN A 286 16.45 -20.70 56.85
C ASN A 286 17.75 -21.24 57.46
N SER A 287 18.26 -20.56 58.49
CA SER A 287 19.45 -21.00 59.22
C SER A 287 19.09 -21.40 60.65
N THR A 288 19.69 -22.49 61.13
CA THR A 288 19.64 -22.85 62.55
C THR A 288 21.04 -22.96 63.10
N VAL A 289 21.24 -22.38 64.28
CA VAL A 289 22.51 -22.46 65.00
C VAL A 289 22.35 -23.47 66.13
N SER A 290 23.20 -24.49 66.16
CA SER A 290 23.21 -25.52 67.20
C SER A 290 24.59 -25.69 67.83
N GLY A 291 24.62 -26.09 69.11
CA GLY A 291 25.84 -26.33 69.89
C GLY A 291 26.21 -25.20 70.86
N VAL A 292 26.85 -25.56 71.98
CA VAL A 292 27.23 -24.63 73.07
C VAL A 292 28.74 -24.32 73.08
N SER A 293 29.56 -25.15 72.43
CA SER A 293 31.03 -25.04 72.37
C SER A 293 31.62 -25.06 70.96
N SER A 294 30.87 -25.56 69.97
CA SER A 294 31.20 -25.48 68.54
C SER A 294 29.90 -25.17 67.78
N TYR A 295 29.71 -23.91 67.42
CA TYR A 295 28.52 -23.48 66.69
C TYR A 295 28.50 -24.12 65.30
N GLN A 296 27.53 -25.02 65.07
CA GLN A 296 27.20 -25.51 63.75
C GLN A 296 26.03 -24.70 63.22
N VAL A 297 26.22 -24.04 62.08
CA VAL A 297 25.16 -23.36 61.35
C VAL A 297 24.69 -24.31 60.25
N SER A 298 23.41 -24.67 60.28
CA SER A 298 22.78 -25.50 59.24
C SER A 298 21.82 -24.65 58.43
N PHE A 299 21.93 -24.71 57.11
CA PHE A 299 21.04 -24.02 56.17
C PHE A 299 20.05 -25.02 55.58
N PHE A 300 18.78 -24.61 55.49
CA PHE A 300 17.70 -25.41 54.92
C PHE A 300 16.90 -24.56 53.96
N MET A 301 16.38 -25.15 52.89
CA MET A 301 15.47 -24.44 51.99
C MET A 301 14.17 -24.12 52.72
N THR A 302 13.72 -22.87 52.62
CA THR A 302 12.49 -22.40 53.25
C THR A 302 11.26 -23.14 52.71
N THR A 303 10.32 -23.44 53.60
CA THR A 303 9.00 -23.95 53.25
C THR A 303 7.94 -22.94 53.65
N TYR A 304 7.00 -22.66 52.76
CA TYR A 304 5.87 -21.80 53.05
C TYR A 304 4.59 -22.61 53.15
N THR A 305 3.78 -22.30 54.14
CA THR A 305 2.39 -22.76 54.19
C THR A 305 1.53 -21.73 53.45
N THR A 306 0.86 -22.19 52.41
CA THR A 306 0.00 -21.38 51.55
C THR A 306 -1.42 -21.91 51.59
N THR A 307 -2.37 -20.99 51.60
CA THR A 307 -3.80 -21.27 51.59
C THR A 307 -4.34 -20.96 50.22
N ASP A 308 -4.63 -22.00 49.44
CA ASP A 308 -5.50 -21.86 48.28
C ASP A 308 -6.94 -22.11 48.71
N SER A 309 -7.89 -21.52 47.98
CA SER A 309 -9.33 -21.32 48.19
C SER A 309 -10.17 -22.40 48.90
N ASN A 310 -9.65 -23.59 49.24
CA ASN A 310 -10.25 -24.54 50.20
C ASN A 310 -9.25 -25.52 50.90
N SER A 311 -7.92 -25.36 50.75
CA SER A 311 -6.93 -26.24 51.39
C SER A 311 -5.60 -25.55 51.67
N SER A 312 -5.05 -25.78 52.86
CA SER A 312 -3.67 -25.40 53.21
C SER A 312 -2.70 -26.43 52.64
N TYR A 313 -1.77 -26.02 51.78
CA TYR A 313 -0.65 -26.86 51.34
C TYR A 313 0.67 -26.22 51.74
N THR A 314 1.69 -27.05 51.95
CA THR A 314 3.05 -26.57 52.21
C THR A 314 3.88 -26.76 50.96
N CYS A 315 4.48 -25.68 50.47
CA CYS A 315 5.41 -25.69 49.35
C CYS A 315 6.84 -25.47 49.85
N SER A 316 7.84 -25.87 49.07
CA SER A 316 9.26 -25.68 49.39
C SER A 316 9.97 -24.93 48.29
N CYS A 317 10.83 -23.98 48.68
CA CYS A 317 11.70 -23.28 47.75
C CYS A 317 12.73 -24.20 47.07
N ALA A 318 12.89 -25.44 47.55
CA ALA A 318 13.76 -26.43 46.92
C ALA A 318 13.22 -26.95 45.59
N ASN A 319 11.91 -26.98 45.40
CA ASN A 319 11.27 -27.67 44.27
C ASN A 319 10.03 -26.97 43.69
N ASP A 320 9.58 -25.86 44.28
CA ASP A 320 8.45 -25.07 43.79
C ASP A 320 8.86 -23.59 43.64
N ALA A 321 9.12 -23.18 42.40
CA ALA A 321 9.46 -21.80 42.04
C ALA A 321 8.30 -20.80 42.29
N THR A 322 7.06 -21.29 42.39
CA THR A 322 5.87 -20.46 42.63
C THR A 322 5.52 -20.35 44.11
N CYS A 323 6.29 -21.01 44.97
CA CYS A 323 6.07 -21.04 46.40
C CYS A 323 6.14 -19.64 47.02
N LYS A 324 5.08 -19.27 47.74
CA LYS A 324 4.91 -17.95 48.34
C LYS A 324 4.00 -17.97 49.57
N THR A 325 4.08 -16.91 50.35
CA THR A 325 3.20 -16.58 51.46
C THR A 325 2.92 -15.07 51.48
N GLN A 326 1.97 -14.60 52.29
CA GLN A 326 1.67 -13.16 52.39
C GLN A 326 2.63 -12.47 53.36
N TRP A 327 3.03 -11.24 53.02
CA TRP A 327 3.65 -10.33 53.97
C TRP A 327 2.63 -9.90 55.03
N GLY A 328 3.11 -9.56 56.23
CA GLY A 328 2.23 -9.07 57.29
C GLY A 328 2.92 -8.10 58.22
N LEU A 329 2.14 -7.64 59.20
CA LEU A 329 2.60 -6.81 60.31
C LEU A 329 2.71 -7.68 61.55
N TYR A 330 3.90 -7.85 62.11
CA TYR A 330 4.19 -8.74 63.23
C TYR A 330 4.62 -7.93 64.45
N SER A 331 3.93 -8.14 65.57
CA SER A 331 4.26 -7.43 66.81
C SER A 331 5.61 -7.85 67.42
N ARG A 332 6.13 -9.04 67.05
CA ARG A 332 7.38 -9.64 67.58
C ARG A 332 7.97 -10.65 66.58
N SER A 333 9.29 -10.86 66.59
CA SER A 333 9.97 -11.85 65.73
C SER A 333 9.42 -13.26 65.84
N THR A 334 9.08 -13.72 67.04
CA THR A 334 8.63 -15.11 67.28
C THR A 334 7.15 -15.33 66.98
N ALA A 335 6.42 -14.31 66.52
CA ALA A 335 4.99 -14.45 66.23
C ALA A 335 4.77 -15.32 64.99
N VAL A 336 3.93 -16.34 65.13
CA VAL A 336 3.59 -17.27 64.04
C VAL A 336 2.50 -16.70 63.13
N ILE A 337 1.65 -15.83 63.67
CA ILE A 337 0.50 -15.24 62.97
C ILE A 337 0.69 -13.72 62.92
N PRO A 338 0.51 -13.07 61.75
CA PRO A 338 0.59 -11.63 61.66
C PRO A 338 -0.58 -10.96 62.40
N SER A 339 -0.33 -9.78 62.97
CA SER A 339 -1.38 -8.89 63.48
C SER A 339 -2.26 -8.36 62.35
N TYR A 340 -1.68 -8.23 61.15
CA TYR A 340 -2.40 -7.88 59.93
C TYR A 340 -1.72 -8.51 58.72
N SER A 341 -2.46 -9.22 57.87
CA SER A 341 -1.94 -9.74 56.59
C SER A 341 -2.16 -8.71 55.50
N LEU A 342 -1.14 -8.42 54.68
CA LEU A 342 -1.23 -7.44 53.60
C LEU A 342 -1.87 -8.06 52.36
N PRO A 343 -3.07 -7.62 51.95
CA PRO A 343 -3.72 -8.15 50.75
C PRO A 343 -2.88 -7.88 49.50
N GLY A 344 -2.79 -8.90 48.64
CA GLY A 344 -2.07 -8.81 47.37
C GLY A 344 -0.54 -8.69 47.47
N PHE A 345 0.05 -8.63 48.67
CA PHE A 345 1.50 -8.45 48.85
C PHE A 345 2.15 -9.74 49.37
N TYR A 346 3.09 -10.31 48.60
CA TYR A 346 3.61 -11.66 48.81
C TYR A 346 5.13 -11.72 49.00
N CYS A 347 5.57 -12.61 49.87
CA CYS A 347 6.94 -13.08 50.01
C CYS A 347 7.06 -14.44 49.31
N ALA A 348 7.97 -14.55 48.35
CA ALA A 348 8.29 -15.78 47.65
C ALA A 348 9.76 -16.16 47.88
N CYS A 349 10.17 -17.30 47.32
CA CYS A 349 11.53 -17.81 47.46
C CYS A 349 12.60 -16.83 46.96
N GLN A 350 12.31 -16.04 45.92
CA GLN A 350 13.21 -15.01 45.42
C GLN A 350 12.55 -13.64 45.49
N VAL A 351 13.35 -12.58 45.62
CA VAL A 351 12.88 -11.18 45.64
C VAL A 351 12.11 -10.85 44.35
N VAL A 352 12.61 -11.34 43.21
CA VAL A 352 11.98 -11.15 41.90
C VAL A 352 10.58 -11.77 41.87
N ASP A 353 10.44 -13.02 42.28
CA ASP A 353 9.14 -13.68 42.33
C ASP A 353 8.21 -13.07 43.38
N SER A 354 8.76 -12.55 44.50
CA SER A 354 7.99 -11.85 45.53
C SER A 354 7.33 -10.60 44.95
N LEU A 355 8.11 -9.78 44.22
CA LEU A 355 7.60 -8.58 43.58
C LEU A 355 6.61 -8.93 42.47
N LEU A 356 7.00 -9.80 41.52
CA LEU A 356 6.19 -10.11 40.33
C LEU A 356 4.83 -10.69 40.68
N GLN A 357 4.76 -11.55 41.70
CA GLN A 357 3.51 -12.17 42.14
C GLN A 357 2.65 -11.27 43.03
N SER A 358 3.19 -10.14 43.49
CA SER A 358 2.46 -9.14 44.27
C SER A 358 1.65 -8.21 43.38
N THR A 359 0.62 -7.59 43.96
CA THR A 359 -0.11 -6.45 43.41
C THR A 359 0.34 -5.18 44.14
N LEU A 360 0.06 -4.03 43.55
CA LEU A 360 0.32 -2.73 44.19
C LEU A 360 -0.93 -2.15 44.86
N GLU A 361 -1.96 -2.98 45.09
CA GLU A 361 -3.26 -2.52 45.61
C GLU A 361 -3.13 -1.82 46.96
N CYS A 362 -2.15 -2.22 47.78
CA CYS A 362 -1.83 -1.57 49.05
C CYS A 362 -1.48 -0.08 48.95
N PHE A 363 -0.99 0.37 47.79
CA PHE A 363 -0.38 1.69 47.61
C PHE A 363 -1.30 2.71 46.92
N TYR A 364 -2.56 2.35 46.68
CA TYR A 364 -3.56 3.23 46.07
C TYR A 364 -4.35 4.03 47.11
N ASP A 365 -4.78 5.23 46.72
CA ASP A 365 -5.50 6.21 47.55
C ASP A 365 -6.90 5.78 48.01
N ASN A 366 -7.50 4.78 47.36
CA ASN A 366 -8.81 4.24 47.71
C ASN A 366 -8.75 3.09 48.73
N GLN A 367 -7.56 2.77 49.25
CA GLN A 367 -7.37 1.73 50.25
C GLN A 367 -6.85 2.30 51.58
N ASP A 368 -7.25 1.67 52.68
CA ASP A 368 -6.79 2.03 54.03
C ASP A 368 -5.45 1.37 54.43
N TYR A 369 -4.85 0.55 53.55
CA TYR A 369 -3.70 -0.30 53.87
C TYR A 369 -2.48 0.50 54.34
N MET A 370 -2.10 1.56 53.63
CA MET A 370 -0.97 2.41 54.04
C MET A 370 -1.18 3.12 55.37
N ARG A 371 -2.43 3.48 55.71
CA ARG A 371 -2.77 4.05 57.01
C ARG A 371 -2.57 3.02 58.12
N ILE A 372 -3.03 1.78 57.91
CA ILE A 372 -2.84 0.66 58.85
C ILE A 372 -1.34 0.39 59.09
N ILE A 373 -0.53 0.34 58.02
CA ILE A 373 0.92 0.15 58.11
C ILE A 373 1.57 1.25 58.95
N THR A 374 1.24 2.51 58.63
CA THR A 374 1.80 3.69 59.33
C THR A 374 1.41 3.70 60.81
N ASP A 375 0.14 3.48 61.12
CA ASP A 375 -0.36 3.42 62.50
C ASP A 375 0.31 2.28 63.29
N PHE A 376 0.49 1.12 62.67
CA PHE A 376 1.13 -0.04 63.29
C PHE A 376 2.59 0.25 63.71
N TYR A 377 3.41 0.82 62.82
CA TYR A 377 4.80 1.11 63.15
C TYR A 377 4.96 2.33 64.06
N ASN A 378 4.07 3.34 63.98
CA ASN A 378 4.04 4.44 64.93
C ASN A 378 3.81 3.94 66.36
N VAL A 379 2.87 3.01 66.55
CA VAL A 379 2.63 2.37 67.85
C VAL A 379 3.81 1.49 68.26
N SER A 380 4.31 0.66 67.34
CA SER A 380 5.40 -0.28 67.63
C SER A 380 6.69 0.43 68.04
N THR A 381 7.01 1.56 67.42
CA THR A 381 8.20 2.39 67.72
C THR A 381 7.99 3.36 68.88
N SER A 382 6.86 3.27 69.60
CA SER A 382 6.48 4.20 70.69
C SER A 382 6.47 5.67 70.25
N GLY A 383 6.20 5.94 68.97
CA GLY A 383 6.20 7.28 68.39
C GLY A 383 7.59 7.89 68.14
N ASN A 384 8.67 7.13 68.35
CA ASN A 384 10.04 7.61 68.08
C ASN A 384 10.37 7.66 66.58
N PHE A 385 9.55 7.04 65.74
CA PHE A 385 9.67 7.04 64.30
C PHE A 385 8.31 7.32 63.69
N THR A 386 8.29 8.08 62.59
CA THR A 386 7.09 8.31 61.79
C THR A 386 7.44 7.93 60.37
N PHE A 387 6.78 6.88 59.87
CA PHE A 387 6.92 6.47 58.48
C PHE A 387 6.47 7.62 57.58
N GLY A 388 7.29 8.01 56.61
CA GLY A 388 7.15 9.25 55.85
C GLY A 388 5.77 9.47 55.21
N ASN A 389 5.43 10.74 54.94
CA ASN A 389 4.18 11.06 54.25
C ASN A 389 4.39 10.97 52.72
N PHE A 390 4.04 9.82 52.17
CA PHE A 390 4.18 9.52 50.74
C PHE A 390 2.86 9.68 49.99
N THR A 391 2.94 10.17 48.77
CA THR A 391 1.80 10.31 47.87
C THR A 391 1.35 8.93 47.37
N LEU A 392 0.09 8.59 47.64
CA LEU A 392 -0.52 7.35 47.20
C LEU A 392 -0.78 7.37 45.69
N LEU A 393 -0.81 6.19 45.07
CA LEU A 393 -1.19 6.03 43.67
C LEU A 393 -2.67 6.39 43.47
N ASN A 394 -2.97 7.05 42.36
CA ASN A 394 -4.32 7.47 42.03
C ASN A 394 -5.15 6.29 41.50
N SER A 395 -6.16 5.86 42.27
CA SER A 395 -7.06 4.76 41.91
C SER A 395 -8.00 5.09 40.74
N SER A 396 -8.20 6.37 40.47
CA SER A 396 -9.12 6.91 39.46
C SER A 396 -8.39 7.43 38.22
N PHE A 397 -7.15 6.99 37.97
CA PHE A 397 -6.38 7.40 36.80
C PHE A 397 -7.10 6.98 35.49
N ILE A 398 -7.64 7.98 34.78
CA ILE A 398 -8.40 7.79 33.55
C ILE A 398 -7.43 7.38 32.44
N GLY A 399 -7.59 6.16 31.91
CA GLY A 399 -6.79 5.65 30.81
C GLY A 399 -5.71 4.65 31.18
N SER A 400 -5.67 4.18 32.45
CA SER A 400 -4.87 2.98 32.76
C SER A 400 -5.41 1.76 32.03
N ARG A 401 -4.52 0.94 31.48
CA ARG A 401 -4.87 -0.39 30.97
C ARG A 401 -4.91 -1.45 32.07
N TYR A 402 -4.47 -1.11 33.28
CA TYR A 402 -4.36 -2.02 34.41
C TYR A 402 -5.45 -1.76 35.45
N THR A 403 -5.86 -2.82 36.13
CA THR A 403 -6.71 -2.73 37.32
C THR A 403 -5.84 -2.60 38.57
N ILE A 404 -6.41 -2.09 39.66
CA ILE A 404 -5.71 -1.92 40.95
C ILE A 404 -5.14 -3.25 41.49
N ASN A 405 -5.83 -4.36 41.22
CA ASN A 405 -5.40 -5.71 41.59
C ASN A 405 -4.55 -6.42 40.52
N SER A 406 -4.07 -5.70 39.50
CA SER A 406 -3.12 -6.25 38.54
C SER A 406 -1.80 -6.57 39.24
N THR A 407 -1.20 -7.72 38.90
CA THR A 407 0.10 -8.11 39.43
C THR A 407 1.21 -7.24 38.85
N VAL A 408 2.30 -7.06 39.57
CA VAL A 408 3.50 -6.39 39.05
C VAL A 408 4.04 -7.15 37.83
N GLU A 409 3.90 -8.49 37.77
CA GLU A 409 4.21 -9.26 36.55
C GLU A 409 3.42 -8.76 35.34
N SER A 410 2.15 -8.39 35.50
CA SER A 410 1.34 -7.85 34.40
C SER A 410 1.86 -6.49 33.94
N LEU A 411 2.33 -5.64 34.87
CA LEU A 411 2.96 -4.36 34.53
C LEU A 411 4.30 -4.59 33.81
N VAL A 412 5.17 -5.44 34.37
CA VAL A 412 6.48 -5.84 33.82
C VAL A 412 6.32 -6.48 32.43
N SER A 413 5.27 -7.27 32.20
CA SER A 413 4.99 -7.92 30.91
C SER A 413 4.83 -6.95 29.74
N GLN A 414 4.63 -5.67 30.02
CA GLN A 414 4.54 -4.59 29.06
C GLN A 414 5.46 -3.42 29.43
N MET A 415 6.54 -3.71 30.18
CA MET A 415 7.56 -2.73 30.57
C MET A 415 6.97 -1.51 31.31
N PHE A 416 5.90 -1.71 32.09
CA PHE A 416 5.14 -0.65 32.76
C PHE A 416 4.49 0.36 31.81
N ILE A 417 4.30 0.06 30.52
CA ILE A 417 3.69 0.98 29.56
C ILE A 417 2.15 0.91 29.61
N GLU A 418 1.54 2.06 29.84
CA GLU A 418 0.09 2.26 29.77
C GLU A 418 -0.39 2.41 28.33
N SER A 419 0.32 3.24 27.55
CA SER A 419 -0.01 3.47 26.15
C SER A 419 1.18 4.01 25.36
N TRP A 420 1.12 3.84 24.04
CA TRP A 420 2.06 4.45 23.11
C TRP A 420 1.40 5.65 22.42
N SER A 421 2.06 6.81 22.48
CA SER A 421 1.76 7.92 21.58
C SER A 421 2.52 7.71 20.29
N ASN A 422 1.82 7.43 19.20
CA ASN A 422 2.44 7.32 17.88
C ASN A 422 1.82 8.31 16.88
N SER A 423 2.65 8.85 16.00
CA SER A 423 2.19 9.60 14.85
C SER A 423 3.10 9.37 13.65
N THR A 424 2.50 9.29 12.47
CA THR A 424 3.21 9.14 11.20
C THR A 424 2.89 10.32 10.28
N ASN A 425 3.91 10.91 9.67
CA ASN A 425 3.76 12.09 8.82
C ASN A 425 4.16 11.79 7.38
N TYR A 426 3.15 11.52 6.55
CA TYR A 426 3.35 11.27 5.12
C TYR A 426 3.93 12.48 4.37
N SER A 427 3.63 13.71 4.81
CA SER A 427 4.19 14.92 4.20
C SER A 427 5.68 15.05 4.47
N SER A 428 6.13 14.72 5.68
CA SER A 428 7.56 14.65 5.99
C SER A 428 8.25 13.55 5.19
N TYR A 429 7.65 12.37 5.09
CA TYR A 429 8.15 11.28 4.24
C TYR A 429 8.28 11.71 2.77
N PHE A 430 7.26 12.37 2.21
CA PHE A 430 7.29 12.88 0.84
C PHE A 430 8.43 13.90 0.63
N ALA A 431 8.61 14.81 1.59
CA ALA A 431 9.66 15.83 1.52
C ALA A 431 11.07 15.22 1.53
N GLN A 432 11.27 14.12 2.26
CA GLN A 432 12.54 13.39 2.29
C GLN A 432 12.75 12.52 1.02
N CYS A 433 11.71 11.81 0.56
CA CYS A 433 11.77 11.04 -0.69
C CYS A 433 12.08 11.95 -1.89
N GLN A 434 11.53 13.17 -1.89
CA GLN A 434 11.70 14.20 -2.91
C GLN A 434 11.68 13.60 -4.33
N PRO A 435 10.49 13.21 -4.84
CA PRO A 435 10.41 12.47 -6.10
C PRO A 435 10.97 13.28 -7.28
N ALA A 436 11.88 12.69 -8.05
CA ALA A 436 12.50 13.33 -9.22
C ALA A 436 11.51 13.43 -10.39
N SER A 437 10.75 12.34 -10.61
CA SER A 437 9.70 12.29 -11.63
C SER A 437 8.63 11.28 -11.25
N CYS A 438 7.38 11.60 -11.59
CA CYS A 438 6.28 10.65 -11.58
C CYS A 438 5.83 10.36 -13.01
N SER A 439 5.54 9.10 -13.31
CA SER A 439 4.96 8.66 -14.57
C SER A 439 3.69 7.87 -14.33
N TYR A 440 2.68 8.06 -15.18
CA TYR A 440 1.45 7.26 -15.17
C TYR A 440 0.89 7.10 -16.57
N THR A 441 0.06 6.08 -16.76
CA THR A 441 -0.62 5.83 -18.03
C THR A 441 -2.11 6.19 -17.93
N ILE A 442 -2.63 6.85 -18.96
CA ILE A 442 -4.05 7.14 -19.09
C ILE A 442 -4.59 6.70 -20.45
N SER A 443 -5.74 6.03 -20.44
CA SER A 443 -6.49 5.66 -21.64
C SER A 443 -7.48 6.75 -21.98
N GLN A 444 -7.27 7.46 -23.09
CA GLN A 444 -8.17 8.51 -23.55
C GLN A 444 -8.60 8.29 -25.01
N ARG A 445 -9.73 8.86 -25.39
CA ARG A 445 -10.18 8.84 -26.79
C ARG A 445 -9.32 9.78 -27.64
N ASN A 446 -9.18 9.46 -28.92
CA ASN A 446 -8.52 10.35 -29.86
C ASN A 446 -9.24 11.71 -29.89
N ASN A 447 -8.47 12.78 -30.02
CA ASN A 447 -9.06 14.11 -30.19
C ASN A 447 -9.75 14.21 -31.56
N LEU A 448 -10.81 15.02 -31.65
CA LEU A 448 -11.46 15.39 -32.90
C LEU A 448 -10.44 15.92 -33.93
N VAL A 449 -9.48 16.73 -33.50
CA VAL A 449 -8.45 17.28 -34.40
C VAL A 449 -7.57 16.17 -34.98
N GLU A 450 -7.12 15.22 -34.16
CA GLU A 450 -6.33 14.07 -34.61
C GLU A 450 -7.15 13.18 -35.55
N THR A 451 -8.42 12.95 -35.23
CA THR A 451 -9.35 12.17 -36.04
C THR A 451 -9.58 12.82 -37.41
N ILE A 452 -9.83 14.13 -37.44
CA ILE A 452 -10.01 14.89 -38.69
C ILE A 452 -8.72 14.87 -39.51
N THR A 453 -7.55 15.04 -38.87
CA THR A 453 -6.25 15.01 -39.57
C THR A 453 -5.99 13.65 -40.23
N ARG A 454 -6.32 12.55 -39.54
CA ARG A 454 -6.25 11.19 -40.11
C ARG A 454 -7.20 11.02 -41.30
N ILE A 455 -8.43 11.54 -41.22
CA ILE A 455 -9.42 11.46 -42.30
C ILE A 455 -8.97 12.29 -43.52
N VAL A 456 -8.53 13.53 -43.31
CA VAL A 456 -8.06 14.41 -44.40
C VAL A 456 -6.87 13.79 -45.13
N GLY A 457 -5.93 13.17 -44.40
CA GLY A 457 -4.81 12.44 -45.00
C GLY A 457 -5.24 11.23 -45.85
N LEU A 458 -6.34 10.56 -45.49
CA LEU A 458 -6.85 9.36 -46.19
C LEU A 458 -7.77 9.67 -47.38
N ILE A 459 -8.46 10.82 -47.38
CA ILE A 459 -9.43 11.18 -48.45
C ILE A 459 -8.78 11.16 -49.83
N GLY A 460 -7.55 11.66 -49.97
CA GLY A 460 -6.86 11.72 -51.26
C GLY A 460 -6.63 10.33 -51.87
N GLY A 461 -6.01 9.42 -51.12
CA GLY A 461 -5.73 8.06 -51.58
C GLY A 461 -7.00 7.23 -51.78
N LEU A 462 -7.98 7.36 -50.89
CA LEU A 462 -9.25 6.66 -50.96
C LEU A 462 -10.08 7.10 -52.18
N SER A 463 -10.12 8.41 -52.46
CA SER A 463 -10.85 8.97 -53.59
C SER A 463 -10.36 8.41 -54.92
N VAL A 464 -9.04 8.30 -55.11
CA VAL A 464 -8.49 7.83 -56.38
C VAL A 464 -8.54 6.30 -56.49
N SER A 465 -8.31 5.57 -55.40
CA SER A 465 -8.42 4.11 -55.39
C SER A 465 -9.83 3.64 -55.74
N LEU A 466 -10.87 4.30 -55.21
CA LEU A 466 -12.26 4.02 -55.55
C LEU A 466 -12.58 4.39 -57.01
N ARG A 467 -11.95 5.42 -57.59
CA ARG A 467 -12.13 5.74 -59.03
C ARG A 467 -11.62 4.63 -59.95
N ILE A 468 -10.64 3.86 -59.50
CA ILE A 468 -10.11 2.71 -60.25
C ILE A 468 -10.97 1.47 -60.01
N LEU A 469 -11.32 1.16 -58.76
CA LEU A 469 -11.99 -0.08 -58.38
C LEU A 469 -13.47 -0.13 -58.76
N VAL A 470 -14.20 0.98 -58.63
CA VAL A 470 -15.66 0.99 -58.84
C VAL A 470 -16.06 0.62 -60.28
N PRO A 471 -15.40 1.11 -61.35
CA PRO A 471 -15.66 0.65 -62.71
C PRO A 471 -15.48 -0.86 -62.88
N PHE A 472 -14.46 -1.47 -62.25
CA PHE A 472 -14.28 -2.92 -62.28
C PHE A 472 -15.39 -3.67 -61.58
N LEU A 473 -15.78 -3.22 -60.38
CA LEU A 473 -16.85 -3.85 -59.61
C LEU A 473 -18.17 -3.79 -60.38
N VAL A 474 -18.48 -2.67 -61.03
CA VAL A 474 -19.67 -2.52 -61.86
C VAL A 474 -19.61 -3.42 -63.10
N ILE A 475 -18.47 -3.50 -63.80
CA ILE A 475 -18.30 -4.39 -64.96
C ILE A 475 -18.39 -5.86 -64.55
N ALA A 476 -17.75 -6.25 -63.46
CA ALA A 476 -17.79 -7.60 -62.92
C ALA A 476 -19.21 -7.98 -62.47
N TYR A 477 -19.90 -7.09 -61.76
CA TYR A 477 -21.30 -7.26 -61.35
C TYR A 477 -22.23 -7.45 -62.56
N ILE A 478 -22.09 -6.61 -63.59
CA ILE A 478 -22.84 -6.74 -64.85
C ILE A 478 -22.50 -8.07 -65.54
N ALA A 479 -21.23 -8.48 -65.58
CA ALA A 479 -20.81 -9.73 -66.18
C ALA A 479 -21.35 -10.96 -65.42
N ILE A 480 -21.42 -10.90 -64.08
CA ILE A 480 -21.98 -11.95 -63.23
C ILE A 480 -23.50 -12.04 -63.44
N ILE A 481 -24.22 -10.92 -63.45
CA ILE A 481 -25.66 -10.90 -63.75
C ILE A 481 -25.93 -11.44 -65.15
N ARG A 482 -25.15 -11.03 -66.16
CA ARG A 482 -25.30 -11.56 -67.52
C ARG A 482 -25.08 -13.07 -67.60
N ARG A 483 -24.16 -13.62 -66.80
CA ARG A 483 -23.94 -15.08 -66.69
C ARG A 483 -25.07 -15.80 -65.96
N LEU A 484 -25.62 -15.21 -64.91
CA LEU A 484 -26.76 -15.75 -64.18
C LEU A 484 -28.04 -15.73 -65.05
N TRP A 485 -28.18 -14.76 -65.94
CA TRP A 485 -29.29 -14.69 -66.90
C TRP A 485 -29.05 -15.53 -68.17
N SER A 486 -27.80 -15.77 -68.58
CA SER A 486 -27.48 -16.67 -69.70
C SER A 486 -27.57 -18.15 -69.33
N GLN A 487 -27.68 -18.49 -68.04
CA GLN A 487 -27.84 -19.87 -67.58
C GLN A 487 -29.22 -20.45 -67.92
N HIS A 488 -30.14 -19.66 -68.50
CA HIS A 488 -31.41 -20.12 -69.06
C HIS A 488 -31.34 -20.59 -70.53
N GLN A 489 -30.17 -20.54 -71.19
CA GLN A 489 -29.99 -21.10 -72.54
C GLN A 489 -28.87 -22.15 -72.51
N GLU A 490 -29.20 -23.40 -72.83
CA GLU A 490 -28.30 -24.56 -72.74
C GLU A 490 -27.00 -24.38 -73.56
N ALA A 491 -25.85 -24.63 -72.91
CA ALA A 491 -24.62 -25.03 -73.59
C ALA A 491 -23.66 -25.78 -72.63
N VAL A 492 -23.15 -26.90 -73.15
CA VAL A 492 -22.26 -27.92 -72.57
C VAL A 492 -20.91 -27.34 -72.06
N PRO A 493 -20.32 -27.85 -70.96
CA PRO A 493 -19.04 -27.34 -70.47
C PRO A 493 -17.84 -28.03 -71.14
N GLU A 494 -16.95 -27.23 -71.74
CA GLU A 494 -15.61 -27.67 -72.13
C GLU A 494 -14.61 -27.31 -71.00
N LEU A 495 -13.88 -28.33 -70.51
CA LEU A 495 -12.97 -28.26 -69.37
C LEU A 495 -11.69 -27.50 -69.75
N THR A 496 -11.76 -26.17 -69.76
CA THR A 496 -10.57 -25.32 -69.94
C THR A 496 -9.83 -25.14 -68.61
N SER A 497 -8.56 -25.55 -68.59
CA SER A 497 -7.71 -25.50 -67.41
C SER A 497 -7.63 -24.09 -66.82
N LEU A 498 -7.64 -23.99 -65.49
CA LEU A 498 -7.55 -22.71 -64.76
C LEU A 498 -6.37 -21.84 -65.26
N GLY A 499 -5.26 -22.47 -65.66
CA GLY A 499 -4.07 -21.77 -66.19
C GLY A 499 -4.35 -20.95 -67.45
N ALA A 500 -5.10 -21.48 -68.42
CA ALA A 500 -5.46 -20.74 -69.65
C ALA A 500 -6.39 -19.55 -69.36
N ARG A 501 -7.25 -19.66 -68.34
CA ARG A 501 -8.10 -18.56 -67.87
C ARG A 501 -7.28 -17.44 -67.22
N PHE A 502 -6.25 -17.76 -66.43
CA PHE A 502 -5.37 -16.75 -65.82
C PHE A 502 -4.51 -16.01 -66.85
N VAL A 503 -3.97 -16.71 -67.85
CA VAL A 503 -3.20 -16.08 -68.94
C VAL A 503 -4.07 -15.11 -69.74
N THR A 504 -5.30 -15.52 -70.08
CA THR A 504 -6.25 -14.66 -70.82
C THR A 504 -6.68 -13.43 -70.00
N VAL A 505 -6.81 -13.57 -68.68
CA VAL A 505 -7.09 -12.46 -67.76
C VAL A 505 -5.88 -11.53 -67.65
N GLY A 506 -4.66 -12.05 -67.52
CA GLY A 506 -3.43 -11.27 -67.47
C GLY A 506 -3.20 -10.42 -68.73
N ILE A 507 -3.47 -10.97 -69.91
CA ILE A 507 -3.40 -10.22 -71.18
C ILE A 507 -4.43 -9.09 -71.21
N ARG A 508 -5.68 -9.35 -70.77
CA ARG A 508 -6.73 -8.32 -70.68
C ARG A 508 -6.39 -7.21 -69.69
N ILE A 509 -5.78 -7.55 -68.55
CA ILE A 509 -5.33 -6.58 -67.56
C ILE A 509 -4.21 -5.69 -68.15
N ARG A 510 -3.24 -6.28 -68.85
CA ARG A 510 -2.15 -5.55 -69.50
C ARG A 510 -2.65 -4.58 -70.57
N ASP A 511 -3.57 -5.01 -71.42
CA ASP A 511 -4.12 -4.16 -72.49
C ASP A 511 -5.06 -3.07 -71.94
N TRP A 512 -5.71 -3.34 -70.81
CA TRP A 512 -6.46 -2.34 -70.06
C TRP A 512 -5.53 -1.31 -69.40
N LEU A 513 -4.48 -1.73 -68.69
CA LEU A 513 -3.47 -0.84 -68.08
C LEU A 513 -2.87 0.14 -69.09
N LYS A 514 -2.73 -0.27 -70.36
CA LYS A 514 -2.28 0.61 -71.45
C LYS A 514 -3.25 1.74 -71.79
N LYS A 515 -4.56 1.53 -71.59
CA LYS A 515 -5.68 2.41 -72.00
C LYS A 515 -6.34 3.16 -70.83
N VAL A 516 -5.84 2.97 -69.61
CA VAL A 516 -6.42 3.57 -68.40
C VAL A 516 -6.03 5.03 -68.29
N ASN A 517 -7.04 5.88 -68.23
CA ASN A 517 -6.93 7.30 -67.98
C ASN A 517 -7.82 7.68 -66.80
N VAL A 518 -7.22 7.89 -65.63
CA VAL A 518 -7.91 8.26 -64.38
C VAL A 518 -8.23 9.76 -64.34
N PHE A 519 -7.54 10.56 -65.16
CA PHE A 519 -7.66 12.01 -65.22
C PHE A 519 -8.25 12.46 -66.57
N ASP A 520 -9.32 11.80 -67.02
CA ASP A 520 -10.06 12.18 -68.23
C ASP A 520 -10.83 13.49 -67.99
N ASP A 521 -10.24 14.61 -68.38
CA ASP A 521 -10.86 15.94 -68.32
C ASP A 521 -11.14 16.46 -69.73
N THR A 522 -12.42 16.50 -70.07
CA THR A 522 -12.93 16.94 -71.38
C THR A 522 -12.84 18.45 -71.62
N ASN A 523 -12.51 19.26 -70.60
CA ASN A 523 -12.54 20.73 -70.68
C ASN A 523 -11.17 21.41 -70.89
N ARG A 524 -10.05 20.66 -70.87
CA ARG A 524 -8.71 21.20 -71.08
C ARG A 524 -8.12 20.69 -72.39
N ALA A 525 -7.49 21.59 -73.17
CA ALA A 525 -6.77 21.27 -74.42
C ALA A 525 -5.43 20.54 -74.14
N VAL A 526 -5.50 19.45 -73.39
CA VAL A 526 -4.36 18.59 -73.01
C VAL A 526 -4.44 17.32 -73.84
N SER A 527 -3.33 16.87 -74.42
CA SER A 527 -3.33 15.67 -75.26
C SER A 527 -3.65 14.42 -74.43
N ILE A 528 -4.40 13.49 -75.01
CA ILE A 528 -4.81 12.22 -74.36
C ILE A 528 -3.59 11.43 -73.85
N GLU A 529 -2.44 11.56 -74.53
CA GLU A 529 -1.18 10.95 -74.13
C GLU A 529 -0.64 11.49 -72.79
N GLN A 530 -0.76 12.80 -72.53
CA GLN A 530 -0.34 13.41 -71.27
C GLN A 530 -1.21 12.96 -70.10
N GLN A 531 -2.52 12.78 -70.33
CA GLN A 531 -3.45 12.27 -69.30
C GLN A 531 -3.19 10.79 -68.96
N CYS A 532 -2.92 9.96 -69.98
CA CYS A 532 -2.50 8.57 -69.79
C CYS A 532 -1.15 8.47 -69.05
N LEU A 533 -0.18 9.34 -69.38
CA LEU A 533 1.12 9.38 -68.70
C LEU A 533 0.96 9.80 -67.23
N ALA A 534 0.17 10.84 -66.95
CA ALA A 534 -0.14 11.28 -65.58
C ALA A 534 -0.80 10.17 -64.76
N THR A 535 -1.69 9.39 -65.37
CA THR A 535 -2.32 8.23 -64.72
C THR A 535 -1.29 7.15 -64.37
N ARG A 536 -0.34 6.85 -65.27
CA ARG A 536 0.74 5.87 -65.01
C ARG A 536 1.69 6.33 -63.91
N VAL A 537 2.11 7.58 -63.94
CA VAL A 537 2.96 8.20 -62.91
C VAL A 537 2.25 8.17 -61.57
N TYR A 538 0.96 8.54 -61.52
CA TYR A 538 0.16 8.50 -60.30
C TYR A 538 0.04 7.07 -59.74
N ILE A 539 -0.27 6.06 -60.57
CA ILE A 539 -0.39 4.67 -60.11
C ILE A 539 0.96 4.18 -59.57
N LEU A 540 2.07 4.50 -60.23
CA LEU A 540 3.41 4.14 -59.78
C LEU A 540 3.74 4.82 -58.44
N LEU A 541 3.50 6.12 -58.31
CA LEU A 541 3.69 6.85 -57.06
C LEU A 541 2.77 6.35 -55.94
N LEU A 542 1.52 5.98 -56.26
CA LEU A 542 0.58 5.40 -55.30
C LEU A 542 1.10 4.06 -54.79
N ILE A 543 1.55 3.17 -55.68
CA ILE A 543 2.14 1.88 -55.30
C ILE A 543 3.37 2.09 -54.42
N ILE A 544 4.27 2.99 -54.80
CA ILE A 544 5.45 3.33 -54.00
C ILE A 544 5.04 3.88 -52.63
N SER A 545 4.08 4.80 -52.57
CA SER A 545 3.60 5.37 -51.31
C SER A 545 2.93 4.34 -50.40
N LEU A 546 2.18 3.40 -50.97
CA LEU A 546 1.56 2.30 -50.23
C LEU A 546 2.61 1.33 -49.72
N VAL A 547 3.63 1.01 -50.51
CA VAL A 547 4.76 0.19 -50.07
C VAL A 547 5.51 0.88 -48.92
N ILE A 548 5.81 2.18 -49.05
CA ILE A 548 6.44 2.96 -47.98
C ILE A 548 5.55 2.99 -46.73
N LEU A 549 4.24 3.19 -46.86
CA LEU A 549 3.31 3.21 -45.73
C LEU A 549 3.21 1.84 -45.05
N VAL A 550 3.13 0.75 -45.82
CA VAL A 550 3.14 -0.62 -45.30
C VAL A 550 4.45 -0.89 -44.56
N ILE A 551 5.58 -0.51 -45.14
CA ILE A 551 6.89 -0.65 -44.48
C ILE A 551 6.91 0.17 -43.19
N TYR A 552 6.57 1.46 -43.24
CA TYR A 552 6.55 2.35 -42.08
C TYR A 552 5.64 1.82 -40.97
N THR A 553 4.40 1.46 -41.29
CA THR A 553 3.43 0.91 -40.32
C THR A 553 3.86 -0.46 -39.79
N SER A 554 4.51 -1.29 -40.59
CA SER A 554 5.06 -2.58 -40.13
C SER A 554 6.29 -2.41 -39.23
N LEU A 555 7.02 -1.29 -39.38
CA LEU A 555 8.19 -0.95 -38.58
C LEU A 555 7.86 -0.09 -37.35
N THR A 556 6.64 0.45 -37.25
CA THR A 556 6.23 1.25 -36.09
C THR A 556 5.89 0.32 -34.92
N TYR A 557 6.63 0.43 -33.82
CA TYR A 557 6.36 -0.31 -32.60
C TYR A 557 5.26 0.39 -31.78
N TYR A 558 4.34 -0.38 -31.21
CA TYR A 558 3.33 0.11 -30.26
C TYR A 558 3.61 -0.45 -28.86
N LEU A 559 3.48 0.41 -27.85
CA LEU A 559 3.58 -0.01 -26.44
C LEU A 559 2.28 -0.70 -26.06
N SER A 560 2.37 -1.96 -25.63
CA SER A 560 1.24 -2.73 -25.13
C SER A 560 1.55 -3.19 -23.71
N THR A 561 0.64 -2.88 -22.79
CA THR A 561 0.72 -3.38 -21.41
C THR A 561 -0.06 -4.68 -21.31
N PHE A 562 0.59 -5.74 -20.84
CA PHE A 562 -0.03 -7.03 -20.59
C PHE A 562 0.00 -7.30 -19.09
N THR A 563 -1.16 -7.57 -18.51
CA THR A 563 -1.26 -7.92 -17.09
C THR A 563 -1.25 -9.44 -16.95
N ILE A 564 -0.29 -9.96 -16.20
CA ILE A 564 -0.22 -11.38 -15.85
C ILE A 564 -0.61 -11.50 -14.38
N THR A 565 -1.68 -12.23 -14.10
CA THR A 565 -2.12 -12.49 -12.73
C THR A 565 -1.30 -13.63 -12.13
N ASN A 566 -0.69 -13.40 -10.97
CA ASN A 566 0.09 -14.38 -10.20
C ASN A 566 1.20 -15.06 -11.04
N PRO A 567 2.21 -14.31 -11.53
CA PRO A 567 3.31 -14.90 -12.29
C PRO A 567 4.16 -15.86 -11.44
N SER A 568 4.68 -16.93 -12.05
CA SER A 568 5.72 -17.77 -11.41
C SER A 568 7.05 -17.03 -11.33
N PHE A 569 7.97 -17.51 -10.47
CA PHE A 569 9.31 -16.93 -10.37
C PHE A 569 10.07 -17.00 -11.70
N GLU A 570 9.98 -18.12 -12.42
CA GLU A 570 10.61 -18.29 -13.73
C GLU A 570 10.01 -17.34 -14.77
N GLN A 571 8.68 -17.15 -14.75
CA GLN A 571 8.01 -16.20 -15.64
C GLN A 571 8.46 -14.77 -15.35
N TYR A 572 8.51 -14.37 -14.08
CA TYR A 572 9.02 -13.06 -13.68
C TYR A 572 10.46 -12.86 -14.15
N GLN A 573 11.35 -13.82 -13.91
CA GLN A 573 12.76 -13.73 -14.27
C GLN A 573 12.95 -13.62 -15.80
N GLN A 574 12.17 -14.38 -16.58
CA GLN A 574 12.17 -14.28 -18.04
C GLN A 574 11.68 -12.91 -18.52
N LEU A 575 10.63 -12.36 -17.93
CA LEU A 575 10.10 -11.05 -18.27
C LEU A 575 11.11 -9.94 -17.94
N GLN A 576 11.73 -10.02 -16.77
CA GLN A 576 12.75 -9.07 -16.33
C GLN A 576 13.98 -9.11 -17.23
N GLN A 577 14.45 -10.29 -17.63
CA GLN A 577 15.56 -10.43 -18.59
C GLN A 577 15.21 -9.91 -19.98
N ARG A 578 13.97 -10.14 -20.44
CA ARG A 578 13.55 -9.80 -21.80
C ARG A 578 13.25 -8.32 -22.00
N TYR A 579 12.67 -7.67 -20.99
CA TYR A 579 12.16 -6.29 -21.11
C TYR A 579 12.88 -5.29 -20.20
N GLY A 580 13.73 -5.75 -19.29
CA GLY A 580 14.42 -4.91 -18.30
C GLY A 580 13.56 -4.62 -17.06
N SER A 581 14.22 -4.20 -15.98
CA SER A 581 13.60 -3.91 -14.68
C SER A 581 12.58 -2.75 -14.73
N ASP A 582 12.81 -1.76 -15.59
CA ASP A 582 11.98 -0.56 -15.65
C ASP A 582 10.65 -0.79 -16.38
N ALA A 583 10.57 -1.84 -17.21
CA ALA A 583 9.38 -2.18 -17.99
C ALA A 583 8.45 -3.18 -17.26
N VAL A 584 8.96 -3.85 -16.21
CA VAL A 584 8.24 -4.91 -15.49
C VAL A 584 7.81 -4.40 -14.12
N SER A 585 6.54 -4.01 -14.01
CA SER A 585 5.93 -3.65 -12.72
C SER A 585 5.26 -4.88 -12.10
N CYS A 586 5.76 -5.32 -10.95
CA CYS A 586 5.21 -6.46 -10.19
C CYS A 586 4.90 -6.02 -8.76
N PRO A 587 3.73 -5.41 -8.51
CA PRO A 587 3.30 -5.10 -7.16
C PRO A 587 3.13 -6.40 -6.36
N CYS A 588 3.61 -6.39 -5.11
CA CYS A 588 3.48 -7.53 -4.21
C CYS A 588 2.02 -7.67 -3.73
N SER A 589 1.55 -8.91 -3.59
CA SER A 589 0.23 -9.19 -2.99
C SER A 589 0.20 -8.99 -1.47
N ARG A 590 1.38 -8.98 -0.84
CA ARG A 590 1.58 -8.67 0.59
C ARG A 590 2.46 -7.44 0.69
N SER A 591 2.11 -6.53 1.62
CA SER A 591 2.87 -5.31 1.91
C SER A 591 4.08 -5.55 2.83
N SER A 592 4.20 -6.74 3.42
CA SER A 592 5.32 -7.15 4.25
C SER A 592 5.61 -8.64 4.10
N ILE A 593 6.89 -9.00 4.22
CA ILE A 593 7.41 -10.36 4.16
C ILE A 593 8.45 -10.47 5.27
N THR A 594 8.35 -11.50 6.11
CA THR A 594 9.36 -11.76 7.15
C THR A 594 10.66 -12.20 6.51
N TYR A 595 11.81 -11.72 7.00
CA TYR A 595 13.11 -12.09 6.46
C TYR A 595 13.37 -13.60 6.46
N SER A 596 12.83 -14.32 7.45
CA SER A 596 12.89 -15.79 7.52
C SER A 596 12.35 -16.52 6.29
N ALA A 597 11.52 -15.87 5.47
CA ALA A 597 10.95 -16.47 4.26
C ALA A 597 11.95 -16.55 3.09
N PHE A 598 13.02 -15.74 3.10
CA PHE A 598 13.96 -15.67 1.97
C PHE A 598 15.43 -15.44 2.37
N ILE A 599 15.71 -15.17 3.64
CA ILE A 599 17.06 -15.09 4.21
C ILE A 599 17.28 -16.32 5.08
N LYS A 600 18.31 -17.10 4.75
CA LYS A 600 18.85 -18.15 5.61
C LYS A 600 20.13 -17.62 6.24
N LEU A 601 20.12 -17.42 7.55
CA LEU A 601 21.31 -17.12 8.35
C LEU A 601 21.78 -18.41 9.00
N GLU A 602 23.01 -18.80 8.73
CA GLU A 602 23.71 -19.86 9.46
C GLU A 602 24.76 -19.18 10.33
N CYS A 603 24.70 -19.40 11.64
CA CYS A 603 25.67 -18.89 12.59
C CYS A 603 26.71 -19.97 12.86
N ASP A 604 27.98 -19.64 12.63
CA ASP A 604 29.09 -20.44 13.13
C ASP A 604 29.38 -20.01 14.57
N PHE A 605 28.91 -20.82 15.52
CA PHE A 605 29.20 -20.56 16.92
C PHE A 605 30.68 -20.82 17.24
N HIS A 606 31.20 -20.10 18.22
CA HIS A 606 32.54 -20.38 18.74
C HIS A 606 32.60 -21.85 19.19
N PRO A 607 33.70 -22.60 18.95
CA PRO A 607 33.77 -24.04 19.24
C PRO A 607 33.44 -24.43 20.69
N VAL A 608 33.56 -23.49 21.64
CA VAL A 608 33.13 -23.69 23.04
C VAL A 608 31.64 -24.03 23.14
N CYS A 609 30.79 -23.44 22.30
CA CYS A 609 29.34 -23.66 22.24
C CYS A 609 28.94 -25.03 21.68
N THR A 610 29.91 -25.81 21.21
CA THR A 610 29.74 -27.21 20.76
C THR A 610 30.74 -28.13 21.44
N SER A 611 31.50 -27.62 22.42
CA SER A 611 32.55 -28.37 23.08
C SER A 611 31.97 -29.31 24.14
N HIS A 612 32.73 -30.34 24.48
CA HIS A 612 32.40 -31.19 25.63
C HIS A 612 32.29 -30.39 26.93
N PHE A 613 32.97 -29.24 27.05
CA PHE A 613 32.97 -28.45 28.30
C PHE A 613 31.61 -27.86 28.69
N ILE A 614 30.63 -27.88 27.79
CA ILE A 614 29.27 -27.42 28.06
C ILE A 614 28.22 -28.53 27.92
N SER A 615 28.64 -29.79 27.75
CA SER A 615 27.70 -30.91 27.67
C SER A 615 27.20 -31.30 29.06
N ASP A 616 25.96 -31.77 29.14
CA ASP A 616 25.38 -32.28 30.38
C ASP A 616 26.26 -33.37 31.01
N SER A 617 26.87 -34.23 30.17
CA SER A 617 27.80 -35.27 30.62
C SER A 617 29.00 -34.71 31.37
N TYR A 618 29.64 -33.68 30.83
CA TYR A 618 30.83 -33.09 31.43
C TYR A 618 30.50 -32.31 32.71
N LEU A 619 29.41 -31.55 32.69
CA LEU A 619 28.93 -30.83 33.87
C LEU A 619 28.56 -31.81 35.00
N GLN A 620 27.96 -32.94 34.65
CA GLN A 620 27.65 -33.99 35.60
C GLN A 620 28.90 -34.70 36.13
N GLU A 621 29.89 -35.01 35.28
CA GLU A 621 31.19 -35.53 35.72
C GLU A 621 31.89 -34.56 36.69
N LEU A 622 31.85 -33.25 36.41
CA LEU A 622 32.37 -32.22 37.31
C LEU A 622 31.63 -32.17 38.65
N PHE A 623 30.30 -32.30 38.63
CA PHE A 623 29.47 -32.32 39.83
C PHE A 623 29.70 -33.57 40.68
N GLU A 624 29.83 -34.74 40.04
CA GLU A 624 30.17 -36.00 40.70
C GLU A 624 31.58 -35.93 41.31
N LEU A 625 32.56 -35.40 40.57
CA LEU A 625 33.90 -35.16 41.09
C LEU A 625 33.89 -34.20 42.29
N TYR A 626 33.09 -33.14 42.24
CA TYR A 626 32.91 -32.22 43.38
C TYR A 626 32.33 -32.96 44.60
N ASN A 627 31.27 -33.75 44.42
CA ASN A 627 30.64 -34.50 45.51
C ASN A 627 31.59 -35.54 46.11
N ASP A 628 32.38 -36.22 45.27
CA ASP A 628 33.40 -37.18 45.72
C ASP A 628 34.51 -36.47 46.51
N LEU A 629 34.94 -35.28 46.07
CA LEU A 629 35.92 -34.45 46.79
C LEU A 629 35.35 -33.91 48.10
N ASP A 630 34.08 -33.48 48.12
CA ASP A 630 33.40 -32.96 49.31
C ASP A 630 33.14 -34.06 50.34
N THR A 631 32.70 -35.25 49.90
CA THR A 631 32.59 -36.42 50.80
C THR A 631 33.95 -36.92 51.28
N ALA A 632 34.98 -36.88 50.43
CA ALA A 632 36.36 -37.14 50.87
C ALA A 632 36.83 -36.10 51.90
N TYR A 633 36.51 -34.82 51.72
CA TYR A 633 36.86 -33.75 52.65
C TYR A 633 36.10 -33.90 53.98
N ALA A 634 34.80 -34.13 53.94
CA ALA A 634 33.93 -34.36 55.10
C ALA A 634 34.32 -35.62 55.90
N SER A 635 34.83 -36.66 55.22
CA SER A 635 35.38 -37.85 55.86
C SER A 635 36.85 -37.70 56.32
N SER A 636 37.56 -36.65 55.87
CA SER A 636 38.99 -36.43 56.15
C SER A 636 39.32 -35.62 57.42
N ASN A 637 38.36 -35.35 58.30
CA ASN A 637 38.64 -34.93 59.69
C ASN A 637 39.42 -35.97 60.54
N ALA A 638 40.10 -36.93 59.90
CA ALA A 638 41.00 -37.90 60.50
C ALA A 638 42.37 -38.04 59.82
N TYR A 639 42.74 -37.29 58.77
CA TYR A 639 44.09 -37.41 58.19
C TYR A 639 44.75 -36.08 57.80
N THR A 640 45.84 -35.76 58.51
CA THR A 640 46.86 -34.78 58.13
C THR A 640 47.41 -35.07 56.72
N LEU A 641 47.15 -34.15 55.78
CA LEU A 641 47.79 -34.10 54.47
C LEU A 641 49.28 -33.75 54.64
N GLN A 642 50.16 -34.77 54.54
CA GLN A 642 51.54 -34.54 54.09
C GLN A 642 51.51 -34.36 52.58
N GLY A 643 51.85 -33.14 52.13
CA GLY A 643 51.83 -32.79 50.72
C GLY A 643 52.78 -33.63 49.87
N SER A 644 52.29 -34.06 48.71
CA SER A 644 53.13 -34.45 47.59
C SER A 644 52.62 -33.84 46.29
N LYS A 645 53.40 -32.89 45.79
CA LYS A 645 53.63 -32.52 44.39
C LYS A 645 52.48 -32.72 43.40
N ALA A 646 51.88 -31.59 43.03
CA ALA A 646 51.24 -31.40 41.73
C ALA A 646 52.27 -31.63 40.61
N HIS A 647 52.04 -32.64 39.77
CA HIS A 647 52.48 -32.63 38.38
C HIS A 647 51.27 -32.17 37.56
N GLY A 648 51.50 -31.13 36.76
CA GLY A 648 50.45 -30.38 36.09
C GLY A 648 49.74 -31.12 34.96
N LEU A 649 48.58 -30.55 34.63
CA LEU A 649 48.19 -30.13 33.29
C LEU A 649 47.34 -28.86 33.43
#